data_AF-A0A8J3NZU3-F1
#
_entry.id   AF-A0A8J3NZU3-F1
#
_cell.length_a   1.000
_cell.length_b   1.000
_cell.length_c   1.000
_cell.angle_alpha   90.00
_cell.angle_beta   90.00
_cell.angle_gamma   90.00
#
_symmetry.space_group_name_H-M   'P 1'
#
loop_
_entity.id
_entity.type
_entity.pdbx_description
1 polymer ?
#
loop_
_entity_poly.entity_id
_entity_poly.type
_entity_poly.pdbx_seq_one_letter_code
_entity_poly.pdbx_strand_id
1 'polypeptide(L)'
;MGEPDWDRLVLIATSAWVLPYAPPRPVGVPEPQVSARRCVACVHPGEETGAATPAGGGPARDGRRPPQVAAAVERHEALLNDILQPDRPGLAYASRASDPRPRYAMQARTDPLPEREFAAEADAVVGSVLGRLERHLRVPPGEWVHEEPFVLRHRLIMDRPRFEAVTSFVPPEPTELDYFVTLDFRFVRGAEHYQRWHLSIAIWSELPFGVEHRPPLDDQHRWRIREADEAVLRRRPRHYRDLFEAAARHAEEWLERRGYEHSRLNISGRRYMQPDFWIAVPSRRTAPDQYLTAADRPGAEITRTMLRVDSVFDDTLSASVLNGDYLVLRQMAAGIDGARQPDRRFQFTRHPLYLIIVGEAPWCLPSRGFHVDDRYTPVEAPAAGECTHHQRCQRYEYVARQEFCMRDLIDALADIETYAAFTLYEVHNDMQVWENHLRVYETTAAAGARLWDALATHLPIRRMRQLGKVHHAVELMHQTLLQGIADLNDLNTLARECRARVNRARDALNDRFDDMLLQRHLDLGNPGLRAALNETGVFAQLASAAANLVDHAGRVAERYQDVIDAVKDAFDERRVREGDAIQKAGVILALSLAFDSIVSIVSATEPERSGEQGAWLPVLAWTSGSIVLLTALMFGVWMTRLGRLGDRAFRTRYDGTRRRGPGRFRRDARTDGLWRFMKNSSTDALEGHLRDAQPPEFWRELDRRLVADLSALWDRPRSSHYPPVGRTSADLYTPARRPDLVGADIAELHAQVGSWSIDALLFTERARRLYRYRLPRLALLYRCIGRMPASFLRLEHLAPTTNIVSESELDTVMRRYARAFGAQPHRPDGTEIGQTIDHRLQALRPRTAAEAVEAIEVLLDEHVRPGQEPARPPAQSARAGSAVSADEVGSDLPATAGDPAPR
;
A
#
# COMPACT_ATOMS: atom_id res chain seq x y z
N MET A 1 40.06 -14.95 -32.76
CA MET A 1 39.06 -14.94 -31.68
C MET A 1 38.37 -16.28 -31.74
N GLY A 2 38.49 -17.11 -30.70
CA GLY A 2 37.84 -18.42 -30.70
C GLY A 2 36.31 -18.24 -30.76
N GLU A 3 35.64 -19.05 -31.56
CA GLU A 3 34.18 -19.06 -31.62
C GLU A 3 33.59 -19.35 -30.23
N PRO A 4 32.45 -18.74 -29.88
CA PRO A 4 31.85 -18.91 -28.57
C PRO A 4 31.30 -20.33 -28.39
N ASP A 5 31.94 -21.12 -27.52
CA ASP A 5 31.55 -22.46 -27.06
C ASP A 5 30.32 -22.42 -26.11
N TRP A 6 29.14 -22.04 -26.60
CA TRP A 6 27.87 -22.17 -25.86
C TRP A 6 26.94 -23.19 -26.53
N ASP A 7 26.61 -24.27 -25.81
CA ASP A 7 25.68 -25.29 -26.29
C ASP A 7 24.24 -24.80 -26.21
N ARG A 8 23.88 -24.15 -25.09
CA ARG A 8 22.50 -23.75 -24.81
C ARG A 8 22.41 -22.42 -24.10
N LEU A 9 21.33 -21.74 -24.43
CA LEU A 9 20.81 -20.58 -23.75
C LEU A 9 19.33 -20.81 -23.41
N VAL A 10 18.93 -20.41 -22.21
CA VAL A 10 17.53 -20.37 -21.81
C VAL A 10 17.25 -19.00 -21.19
N LEU A 11 16.14 -18.38 -21.57
CA LEU A 11 15.55 -17.27 -20.83
C LEU A 11 14.36 -17.81 -20.06
N ILE A 12 14.27 -17.52 -18.77
CA ILE A 12 13.06 -17.69 -17.98
C ILE A 12 12.62 -16.31 -17.53
N ALA A 13 11.69 -15.73 -18.28
CA ALA A 13 11.02 -14.50 -17.89
C ALA A 13 9.92 -14.86 -16.89
N THR A 14 9.94 -14.27 -15.69
CA THR A 14 8.92 -14.56 -14.69
C THR A 14 8.00 -13.38 -14.49
N SER A 15 6.70 -13.63 -14.46
CA SER A 15 5.71 -12.61 -14.24
C SER A 15 4.59 -13.10 -13.33
N ALA A 16 4.21 -12.24 -12.39
CA ALA A 16 3.05 -12.47 -11.56
C ALA A 16 1.82 -11.86 -12.25
N TRP A 17 0.76 -12.64 -12.36
CA TRP A 17 -0.52 -12.28 -12.98
C TRP A 17 -1.65 -12.45 -11.95
N VAL A 18 -2.52 -11.46 -11.84
CA VAL A 18 -3.72 -11.55 -11.02
C VAL A 18 -4.73 -12.43 -11.75
N LEU A 19 -5.35 -13.35 -11.02
CA LEU A 19 -6.52 -14.05 -11.52
C LEU A 19 -7.71 -13.08 -11.42
N PRO A 20 -8.29 -12.61 -12.54
CA PRO A 20 -9.34 -11.61 -12.47
C PRO A 20 -10.52 -12.22 -11.72
N TYR A 21 -10.98 -11.54 -10.67
CA TYR A 21 -12.21 -11.87 -9.92
C TYR A 21 -12.14 -13.06 -8.95
N ALA A 22 -11.05 -13.25 -8.19
CA ALA A 22 -11.19 -14.02 -6.95
C ALA A 22 -12.17 -13.33 -5.99
N PRO A 23 -13.30 -13.94 -5.59
CA PRO A 23 -14.17 -13.32 -4.60
C PRO A 23 -13.41 -13.17 -3.28
N PRO A 24 -13.42 -11.99 -2.63
CA PRO A 24 -13.08 -11.96 -1.22
C PRO A 24 -14.06 -12.88 -0.48
N ARG A 25 -13.61 -13.48 0.63
CA ARG A 25 -14.46 -14.29 1.54
C ARG A 25 -15.84 -13.62 1.68
N PRO A 26 -16.97 -14.37 1.63
CA PRO A 26 -18.19 -13.87 2.24
C PRO A 26 -17.86 -13.57 3.71
N VAL A 27 -17.77 -12.28 4.03
CA VAL A 27 -17.43 -11.80 5.37
C VAL A 27 -18.60 -12.17 6.28
N GLY A 28 -18.35 -12.94 7.34
CA GLY A 28 -19.39 -13.46 8.25
C GLY A 28 -19.26 -14.95 8.59
N VAL A 29 -18.34 -15.70 7.98
CA VAL A 29 -17.99 -17.03 8.47
C VAL A 29 -16.95 -16.82 9.59
N PRO A 30 -17.25 -17.12 10.87
CA PRO A 30 -16.26 -17.03 11.94
C PRO A 30 -15.00 -17.82 11.56
N GLU A 31 -13.84 -17.42 12.10
CA GLU A 31 -12.68 -18.32 12.08
C GLU A 31 -13.14 -19.67 12.64
N PRO A 32 -13.09 -20.77 11.86
CA PRO A 32 -13.43 -22.06 12.41
C PRO A 32 -12.50 -22.27 13.60
N GLN A 33 -13.09 -22.48 14.79
CA GLN A 33 -12.34 -23.01 15.92
C GLN A 33 -11.55 -24.22 15.42
N VAL A 34 -10.31 -24.39 15.89
CA VAL A 34 -9.26 -25.28 15.37
C VAL A 34 -9.60 -26.78 15.51
N SER A 35 -10.80 -27.20 15.15
CA SER A 35 -11.22 -28.58 15.01
C SER A 35 -11.11 -28.98 13.54
N ALA A 36 -10.05 -29.74 13.22
CA ALA A 36 -9.83 -30.48 11.98
C ALA A 36 -10.02 -29.68 10.68
N ARG A 37 -9.12 -28.72 10.41
CA ARG A 37 -8.96 -28.17 9.06
C ARG A 37 -8.59 -29.32 8.11
N ARG A 38 -9.37 -29.56 7.04
CA ARG A 38 -9.10 -30.62 6.05
C ARG A 38 -8.24 -30.09 4.90
N CYS A 39 -7.16 -30.79 4.58
CA CYS A 39 -6.36 -30.50 3.40
C CYS A 39 -7.15 -30.87 2.13
N VAL A 40 -7.23 -29.97 1.15
CA VAL A 40 -7.93 -30.20 -0.13
C VAL A 40 -7.32 -31.37 -0.90
N ALA A 41 -6.01 -31.63 -0.74
CA ALA A 41 -5.34 -32.79 -1.33
C ALA A 41 -5.69 -34.11 -0.61
N CYS A 42 -6.29 -34.06 0.59
CA CYS A 42 -6.75 -35.23 1.34
C CYS A 42 -8.25 -35.53 1.13
N VAL A 43 -8.98 -34.72 0.35
CA VAL A 43 -10.36 -35.03 -0.02
C VAL A 43 -10.33 -35.99 -1.21
N HIS A 44 -10.59 -37.27 -0.98
CA HIS A 44 -10.62 -38.26 -2.05
C HIS A 44 -11.83 -38.02 -2.98
N PRO A 45 -11.69 -38.21 -4.31
CA PRO A 45 -12.80 -38.07 -5.26
C PRO A 45 -14.04 -38.94 -4.92
N GLY A 46 -13.84 -40.05 -4.19
CA GLY A 46 -14.91 -40.93 -3.74
C GLY A 46 -15.68 -40.47 -2.50
N GLU A 47 -15.19 -39.47 -1.75
CA GLU A 47 -15.94 -38.92 -0.60
C GLU A 47 -17.06 -37.94 -1.03
N GLU A 48 -16.95 -37.33 -2.21
CA GLU A 48 -17.95 -36.40 -2.73
C GLU A 48 -19.25 -37.08 -3.18
N THR A 49 -19.18 -38.34 -3.62
CA THR A 49 -20.38 -39.11 -4.00
C THR A 49 -21.12 -39.69 -2.79
N GLY A 50 -20.46 -39.83 -1.63
CA GLY A 50 -21.05 -40.37 -0.40
C GLY A 50 -21.56 -39.33 0.61
N ALA A 51 -21.07 -38.09 0.57
CA ALA A 51 -21.37 -37.06 1.58
C ALA A 51 -22.56 -36.15 1.27
N ALA A 52 -23.27 -36.35 0.14
CA ALA A 52 -24.35 -35.49 -0.32
C ALA A 52 -25.74 -35.83 0.26
N THR A 53 -25.83 -36.31 1.50
CA THR A 53 -27.09 -36.36 2.23
C THR A 53 -26.91 -35.77 3.64
N PRO A 54 -26.90 -34.43 3.78
CA PRO A 54 -27.04 -33.84 5.09
C PRO A 54 -28.43 -34.19 5.64
N ALA A 55 -28.46 -34.94 6.74
CA ALA A 55 -29.65 -35.13 7.55
C ALA A 55 -30.01 -33.80 8.23
N GLY A 56 -30.61 -32.89 7.47
CA GLY A 56 -31.00 -31.55 7.93
C GLY A 56 -31.38 -30.67 6.75
N GLY A 57 -32.68 -30.58 6.46
CA GLY A 57 -33.25 -29.89 5.30
C GLY A 57 -33.07 -28.37 5.32
N GLY A 58 -31.87 -27.89 5.03
CA GLY A 58 -31.65 -26.57 4.45
C GLY A 58 -31.80 -26.66 2.93
N PRO A 59 -32.36 -25.64 2.25
CA PRO A 59 -32.48 -25.64 0.80
C PRO A 59 -31.09 -25.84 0.18
N ALA A 60 -30.98 -26.87 -0.67
CA ALA A 60 -29.79 -27.11 -1.47
C ALA A 60 -29.46 -25.79 -2.18
N ARG A 61 -28.32 -25.17 -1.84
CA ARG A 61 -27.78 -24.05 -2.60
C ARG A 61 -27.67 -24.53 -4.04
N ASP A 62 -28.48 -23.94 -4.93
CA ASP A 62 -28.44 -24.17 -6.38
C ASP A 62 -26.99 -24.40 -6.82
N GLY A 63 -26.72 -25.50 -7.52
CA GLY A 63 -25.39 -25.87 -8.02
C GLY A 63 -24.79 -24.91 -9.07
N ARG A 64 -25.25 -23.65 -9.11
CA ARG A 64 -24.72 -22.60 -9.97
C ARG A 64 -23.32 -22.21 -9.50
N ARG A 65 -22.36 -22.32 -10.41
CA ARG A 65 -21.00 -21.77 -10.25
C ARG A 65 -21.10 -20.30 -9.85
N PRO A 66 -20.34 -19.82 -8.85
CA PRO A 66 -20.17 -18.39 -8.66
C PRO A 66 -19.71 -17.79 -10.00
N PRO A 67 -20.33 -16.72 -10.52
CA PRO A 67 -20.06 -16.20 -11.87
C PRO A 67 -18.57 -15.95 -12.14
N GLN A 68 -17.83 -15.61 -11.08
CA GLN A 68 -16.41 -15.32 -11.13
C GLN A 68 -15.54 -16.57 -11.29
N VAL A 69 -15.91 -17.68 -10.64
CA VAL A 69 -15.23 -18.97 -10.80
C VAL A 69 -15.45 -19.48 -12.22
N ALA A 70 -16.68 -19.38 -12.74
CA ALA A 70 -17.00 -19.73 -14.11
C ALA A 70 -16.16 -18.93 -15.11
N ALA A 71 -16.14 -17.59 -14.98
CA ALA A 71 -15.36 -16.73 -15.88
C ALA A 71 -13.85 -17.01 -15.86
N ALA A 72 -13.27 -17.34 -14.69
CA ALA A 72 -11.87 -17.70 -14.58
C ALA A 72 -11.56 -19.05 -15.26
N VAL A 73 -12.43 -20.05 -15.05
CA VAL A 73 -12.32 -21.38 -15.67
C VAL A 73 -12.48 -21.28 -17.19
N GLU A 74 -13.52 -20.60 -17.67
CA GLU A 74 -13.79 -20.40 -19.11
C GLU A 74 -12.65 -19.66 -19.81
N ARG A 75 -12.07 -18.63 -19.17
CA ARG A 75 -10.91 -17.92 -19.73
C ARG A 75 -9.70 -18.83 -19.86
N HIS A 76 -9.45 -19.66 -18.85
CA HIS A 76 -8.31 -20.57 -18.86
C HIS A 76 -8.53 -21.74 -19.82
N GLU A 77 -9.76 -22.22 -19.97
CA GLU A 77 -10.16 -23.17 -20.99
C GLU A 77 -9.90 -22.62 -22.41
N ALA A 78 -10.34 -21.40 -22.68
CA ALA A 78 -10.10 -20.73 -23.95
C ALA A 78 -8.60 -20.60 -24.26
N LEU A 79 -7.76 -20.34 -23.25
CA LEU A 79 -6.31 -20.31 -23.38
C LEU A 79 -5.76 -21.69 -23.78
N LEU A 80 -6.15 -22.74 -23.06
CA LEU A 80 -5.66 -24.10 -23.31
C LEU A 80 -6.08 -24.59 -24.70
N ASN A 81 -7.33 -24.37 -25.09
CA ASN A 81 -7.87 -24.75 -26.39
C ASN A 81 -7.18 -24.02 -27.54
N ASP A 82 -6.81 -22.74 -27.35
CA ASP A 82 -6.09 -21.96 -28.35
C ASP A 82 -4.69 -22.53 -28.63
N ILE A 83 -4.01 -23.02 -27.58
CA ILE A 83 -2.66 -23.59 -27.69
C ILE A 83 -2.70 -25.01 -28.25
N LEU A 84 -3.59 -25.85 -27.71
CA LEU A 84 -3.62 -27.30 -27.96
C LEU A 84 -4.46 -27.71 -29.19
N GLN A 85 -4.95 -26.75 -29.96
CA GLN A 85 -5.78 -27.00 -31.15
C GLN A 85 -5.02 -27.87 -32.19
N PRO A 86 -5.51 -29.05 -32.59
CA PRO A 86 -4.73 -29.98 -33.43
C PRO A 86 -4.37 -29.46 -34.83
N ASP A 87 -5.18 -28.56 -35.38
CA ASP A 87 -5.10 -28.03 -36.75
C ASP A 87 -4.08 -26.89 -36.92
N ARG A 88 -3.53 -26.32 -35.84
CA ARG A 88 -2.53 -25.27 -35.96
C ARG A 88 -1.15 -25.82 -36.36
N PRO A 89 -0.32 -25.05 -37.07
CA PRO A 89 1.06 -25.42 -37.36
C PRO A 89 1.87 -25.68 -36.08
N GLY A 90 2.85 -26.59 -36.17
CA GLY A 90 3.75 -26.94 -35.06
C GLY A 90 3.12 -27.85 -34.00
N LEU A 91 3.86 -28.09 -32.93
CA LEU A 91 3.51 -29.01 -31.86
C LEU A 91 3.28 -28.27 -30.54
N ALA A 92 2.25 -28.71 -29.80
CA ALA A 92 1.91 -28.24 -28.47
C ALA A 92 1.66 -29.41 -27.53
N TYR A 93 2.11 -29.30 -26.28
CA TYR A 93 1.86 -30.28 -25.24
C TYR A 93 1.45 -29.61 -23.94
N ALA A 94 0.58 -30.28 -23.17
CA ALA A 94 0.21 -29.86 -21.83
C ALA A 94 0.55 -30.96 -20.82
N SER A 95 1.19 -30.59 -19.72
CA SER A 95 1.40 -31.51 -18.60
C SER A 95 0.08 -31.69 -17.85
N ARG A 96 -0.29 -32.91 -17.46
CA ARG A 96 -1.34 -33.11 -16.44
C ARG A 96 -1.02 -32.30 -15.17
N ALA A 97 -2.04 -31.65 -14.61
CA ALA A 97 -1.89 -30.94 -13.35
C ALA A 97 -1.52 -31.93 -12.23
N SER A 98 -0.40 -31.68 -11.54
CA SER A 98 0.04 -32.49 -10.41
C SER A 98 -0.65 -32.03 -9.11
N ASP A 99 -1.05 -32.97 -8.25
CA ASP A 99 -1.43 -32.63 -6.87
C ASP A 99 -0.21 -32.11 -6.12
N PRO A 100 -0.35 -31.04 -5.31
CA PRO A 100 0.77 -30.54 -4.52
C PRO A 100 1.07 -31.53 -3.41
N ARG A 101 2.35 -31.87 -3.28
CA ARG A 101 2.86 -32.47 -2.05
C ARG A 101 3.31 -31.33 -1.13
N PRO A 102 2.89 -31.31 0.16
CA PRO A 102 3.36 -30.31 1.12
C PRO A 102 4.88 -30.31 1.20
N ARG A 103 5.50 -29.13 1.32
CA ARG A 103 6.95 -28.96 1.25
C ARG A 103 7.64 -29.62 2.44
N TYR A 104 8.25 -30.76 2.18
CA TYR A 104 9.61 -31.00 2.61
C TYR A 104 10.41 -31.33 1.35
N ALA A 105 11.11 -30.33 0.81
CA ALA A 105 11.97 -30.47 -0.36
C ALA A 105 13.08 -31.53 -0.18
N MET A 106 13.33 -31.99 1.05
CA MET A 106 14.23 -33.12 1.31
C MET A 106 13.54 -34.50 1.31
N GLN A 107 12.26 -34.63 1.70
CA GLN A 107 11.56 -35.93 1.71
C GLN A 107 10.84 -36.23 0.39
N ALA A 108 10.50 -35.22 -0.42
CA ALA A 108 10.04 -35.44 -1.80
C ALA A 108 11.15 -36.00 -2.74
N ARG A 109 12.38 -36.17 -2.22
CA ARG A 109 13.52 -36.82 -2.90
C ARG A 109 13.42 -38.35 -2.94
N THR A 110 12.40 -38.97 -2.36
CA THR A 110 12.31 -40.45 -2.29
C THR A 110 11.07 -41.05 -2.96
N ASP A 111 10.20 -40.24 -3.56
CA ASP A 111 8.87 -40.70 -4.00
C ASP A 111 8.75 -40.63 -5.53
N PRO A 112 8.72 -41.75 -6.29
CA PRO A 112 8.81 -41.77 -7.74
C PRO A 112 7.91 -40.72 -8.37
N LEU A 113 8.48 -39.88 -9.25
CA LEU A 113 7.69 -38.89 -9.98
C LEU A 113 6.49 -39.63 -10.57
N PRO A 114 5.23 -39.25 -10.26
CA PRO A 114 4.10 -39.85 -10.93
C PRO A 114 4.33 -39.64 -12.43
N GLU A 115 4.17 -40.70 -13.22
CA GLU A 115 4.24 -40.65 -14.68
C GLU A 115 3.43 -39.45 -15.16
N ARG A 116 4.13 -38.36 -15.51
CA ARG A 116 3.49 -37.17 -16.04
C ARG A 116 3.17 -37.48 -17.48
N GLU A 117 2.02 -38.11 -17.69
CA GLU A 117 1.45 -38.26 -19.02
C GLU A 117 1.21 -36.85 -19.58
N PHE A 118 2.04 -36.44 -20.53
CA PHE A 118 1.62 -35.43 -21.49
C PHE A 118 0.76 -36.18 -22.50
N ALA A 119 -0.49 -35.75 -22.65
CA ALA A 119 -1.35 -36.32 -23.68
C ALA A 119 -1.34 -35.40 -24.90
N ALA A 120 -1.25 -35.99 -26.09
CA ALA A 120 -1.62 -35.30 -27.32
C ALA A 120 -3.14 -35.04 -27.38
N GLU A 121 -3.93 -35.86 -26.68
CA GLU A 121 -5.37 -35.69 -26.52
C GLU A 121 -5.65 -34.52 -25.55
N ALA A 122 -5.87 -33.33 -26.14
CA ALA A 122 -6.08 -32.08 -25.43
C ALA A 122 -7.24 -32.17 -24.42
N ASP A 123 -8.34 -32.82 -24.78
CA ASP A 123 -9.60 -32.78 -24.01
C ASP A 123 -9.46 -33.36 -22.59
N ALA A 124 -8.75 -34.48 -22.43
CA ALA A 124 -8.56 -35.13 -21.13
C ALA A 124 -7.69 -34.28 -20.18
N VAL A 125 -6.63 -33.66 -20.70
CA VAL A 125 -5.72 -32.81 -19.91
C VAL A 125 -6.42 -31.51 -19.54
N VAL A 126 -7.13 -30.88 -20.49
CA VAL A 126 -7.93 -29.68 -20.26
C VAL A 126 -8.98 -29.93 -19.16
N GLY A 127 -9.78 -30.99 -19.28
CA GLY A 127 -10.80 -31.33 -18.28
C GLY A 127 -10.23 -31.51 -16.87
N SER A 128 -9.07 -32.16 -16.74
CA SER A 128 -8.37 -32.35 -15.45
C SER A 128 -7.88 -31.02 -14.86
N VAL A 129 -7.20 -30.18 -15.65
CA VAL A 129 -6.69 -28.87 -15.20
C VAL A 129 -7.83 -27.98 -14.75
N LEU A 130 -8.90 -27.89 -15.55
CA LEU A 130 -10.06 -27.05 -15.26
C LEU A 130 -10.84 -27.53 -14.03
N GLY A 131 -11.05 -28.85 -13.89
CA GLY A 131 -11.70 -29.42 -12.71
C GLY A 131 -10.93 -29.16 -11.42
N ARG A 132 -9.60 -29.19 -11.46
CA ARG A 132 -8.75 -28.83 -10.31
C ARG A 132 -8.78 -27.33 -10.03
N LEU A 133 -8.66 -26.48 -11.05
CA LEU A 133 -8.75 -25.03 -10.91
C LEU A 133 -10.09 -24.62 -10.28
N GLU A 134 -11.19 -25.18 -10.77
CA GLU A 134 -12.53 -24.93 -10.24
C GLU A 134 -12.63 -25.30 -8.76
N ARG A 135 -12.14 -26.48 -8.37
CA ARG A 135 -12.09 -26.90 -6.96
C ARG A 135 -11.29 -25.89 -6.12
N HIS A 136 -10.11 -25.48 -6.56
CA HIS A 136 -9.28 -24.51 -5.82
C HIS A 136 -9.92 -23.14 -5.64
N LEU A 137 -10.61 -22.65 -6.67
CA LEU A 137 -11.30 -21.36 -6.62
C LEU A 137 -12.53 -21.38 -5.71
N ARG A 138 -13.13 -22.56 -5.48
CA ARG A 138 -14.30 -22.73 -4.59
C ARG A 138 -13.96 -22.77 -3.11
N VAL A 139 -12.72 -23.12 -2.71
CA VAL A 139 -12.36 -23.27 -1.29
C VAL A 139 -12.29 -21.89 -0.60
N PRO A 140 -13.05 -21.65 0.49
CA PRO A 140 -13.00 -20.40 1.24
C PRO A 140 -11.60 -20.12 1.81
N PRO A 141 -11.16 -18.85 1.88
CA PRO A 141 -9.81 -18.52 2.38
C PRO A 141 -9.51 -19.04 3.80
N GLY A 142 -10.52 -19.12 4.67
CA GLY A 142 -10.34 -19.52 6.07
C GLY A 142 -10.32 -21.03 6.33
N GLU A 143 -10.58 -21.85 5.31
CA GLU A 143 -10.61 -23.32 5.43
C GLU A 143 -9.29 -23.98 5.01
N TRP A 144 -8.30 -23.19 4.61
CA TRP A 144 -6.97 -23.70 4.25
C TRP A 144 -6.12 -23.98 5.50
N VAL A 145 -5.49 -25.15 5.51
CA VAL A 145 -4.75 -25.68 6.67
C VAL A 145 -3.32 -25.15 6.75
N HIS A 146 -2.74 -24.73 5.63
CA HIS A 146 -1.29 -24.51 5.51
C HIS A 146 -0.93 -23.02 5.50
N GLU A 147 0.08 -22.65 6.28
CA GLU A 147 0.74 -21.34 6.22
C GLU A 147 1.52 -21.15 4.90
N GLU A 148 1.81 -22.25 4.19
CA GLU A 148 2.52 -22.25 2.93
C GLU A 148 1.58 -22.15 1.70
N PRO A 149 2.02 -21.49 0.62
CA PRO A 149 1.24 -21.35 -0.59
C PRO A 149 0.97 -22.71 -1.24
N PHE A 150 -0.29 -23.09 -1.33
CA PHE A 150 -0.74 -24.25 -2.12
C PHE A 150 -0.66 -23.93 -3.61
N VAL A 151 -0.02 -24.80 -4.40
CA VAL A 151 0.25 -24.54 -5.83
C VAL A 151 -0.46 -25.56 -6.73
N LEU A 152 -1.54 -25.15 -7.40
CA LEU A 152 -1.97 -25.83 -8.63
C LEU A 152 -0.96 -25.47 -9.71
N ARG A 153 -0.27 -26.47 -10.28
CA ARG A 153 0.73 -26.26 -11.32
C ARG A 153 0.40 -27.05 -12.59
N HIS A 154 0.52 -26.41 -13.74
CA HIS A 154 0.52 -27.07 -15.04
C HIS A 154 1.39 -26.29 -16.02
N ARG A 155 1.87 -26.96 -17.06
CA ARG A 155 2.80 -26.41 -18.05
C ARG A 155 2.27 -26.64 -19.45
N LEU A 156 2.50 -25.66 -20.31
CA LEU A 156 2.26 -25.74 -21.74
C LEU A 156 3.59 -25.58 -22.45
N ILE A 157 3.88 -26.46 -23.42
CA ILE A 157 5.12 -26.43 -24.19
C ILE A 157 4.74 -26.31 -25.66
N MET A 158 5.39 -25.39 -26.35
CA MET A 158 5.19 -25.12 -27.77
C MET A 158 6.54 -25.14 -28.47
N ASP A 159 6.59 -25.71 -29.67
CA ASP A 159 7.68 -25.43 -30.59
C ASP A 159 7.51 -24.04 -31.23
N ARG A 160 8.54 -23.57 -31.95
CA ARG A 160 8.53 -22.28 -32.62
C ARG A 160 7.32 -22.10 -33.56
N PRO A 161 7.04 -23.00 -34.53
CA PRO A 161 5.91 -22.82 -35.45
C PRO A 161 4.57 -22.70 -34.70
N ARG A 162 4.39 -23.47 -33.62
CA ARG A 162 3.19 -23.39 -32.79
C ARG A 162 3.09 -22.07 -32.06
N PHE A 163 4.18 -21.63 -31.42
CA PHE A 163 4.21 -20.36 -30.71
C PHE A 163 3.91 -19.17 -31.63
N GLU A 164 4.54 -19.14 -32.81
CA GLU A 164 4.32 -18.12 -33.83
C GLU A 164 2.86 -18.14 -34.33
N ALA A 165 2.27 -19.32 -34.57
CA ALA A 165 0.88 -19.44 -34.99
C ALA A 165 -0.12 -19.00 -33.90
N VAL A 166 0.10 -19.35 -32.64
CA VAL A 166 -0.78 -19.04 -31.51
C VAL A 166 -0.75 -17.56 -31.16
N THR A 167 0.46 -16.99 -31.10
CA THR A 167 0.65 -15.63 -30.62
C THR A 167 0.73 -14.60 -31.75
N SER A 168 0.88 -15.03 -33.00
CA SER A 168 1.24 -14.18 -34.15
C SER A 168 2.59 -13.49 -33.99
N PHE A 169 3.52 -14.11 -33.25
CA PHE A 169 4.88 -13.60 -33.09
C PHE A 169 5.65 -13.67 -34.41
N VAL A 170 6.38 -12.59 -34.73
CA VAL A 170 7.34 -12.56 -35.83
C VAL A 170 8.69 -12.17 -35.25
N PRO A 171 9.74 -13.00 -35.40
CA PRO A 171 11.08 -12.67 -34.92
C PRO A 171 11.57 -11.31 -35.45
N PRO A 172 12.25 -10.49 -34.61
CA PRO A 172 12.74 -9.18 -35.04
C PRO A 172 13.79 -9.29 -36.15
N GLU A 173 14.52 -10.40 -36.20
CA GLU A 173 15.45 -10.76 -37.26
C GLU A 173 15.20 -12.21 -37.69
N PRO A 174 15.43 -12.57 -38.97
CA PRO A 174 15.39 -13.95 -39.41
C PRO A 174 16.35 -14.80 -38.57
N THR A 175 15.80 -15.86 -37.97
CA THR A 175 16.55 -16.79 -37.11
C THR A 175 16.40 -18.21 -37.63
N GLU A 176 17.53 -18.93 -37.64
CA GLU A 176 17.62 -20.36 -37.91
C GLU A 176 17.37 -21.22 -36.66
N LEU A 177 17.19 -20.58 -35.50
CA LEU A 177 17.00 -21.29 -34.24
C LEU A 177 15.60 -21.88 -34.15
N ASP A 178 15.53 -23.20 -33.96
CA ASP A 178 14.32 -23.92 -33.57
C ASP A 178 14.16 -23.82 -32.04
N TYR A 179 13.66 -22.69 -31.56
CA TYR A 179 13.44 -22.46 -30.13
C TYR A 179 12.11 -23.05 -29.65
N PHE A 180 12.00 -23.25 -28.34
CA PHE A 180 10.81 -23.77 -27.67
C PHE A 180 10.32 -22.81 -26.60
N VAL A 181 9.01 -22.72 -26.41
CA VAL A 181 8.39 -21.85 -25.40
C VAL A 181 7.61 -22.70 -24.41
N THR A 182 7.90 -22.53 -23.12
CA THR A 182 7.16 -23.13 -22.02
C THR A 182 6.43 -22.05 -21.21
N LEU A 183 5.13 -22.24 -21.01
CA LEU A 183 4.31 -21.46 -20.09
C LEU A 183 4.05 -22.31 -18.84
N ASP A 184 4.69 -21.97 -17.72
CA ASP A 184 4.53 -22.66 -16.43
C ASP A 184 3.60 -21.87 -15.52
N PHE A 185 2.35 -22.32 -15.41
CA PHE A 185 1.33 -21.68 -14.58
C PHE A 185 1.36 -22.27 -13.18
N ARG A 186 1.52 -21.41 -12.18
CA ARG A 186 1.48 -21.74 -10.75
C ARG A 186 0.42 -20.89 -10.07
N PHE A 187 -0.66 -21.49 -9.60
CA PHE A 187 -1.65 -20.76 -8.83
C PHE A 187 -1.17 -20.60 -7.39
N VAL A 188 -0.94 -19.37 -6.94
CA VAL A 188 -0.46 -19.05 -5.59
C VAL A 188 -1.52 -18.26 -4.85
N ARG A 189 -1.84 -18.69 -3.63
CA ARG A 189 -2.74 -17.98 -2.72
C ARG A 189 -1.98 -17.54 -1.46
N GLY A 190 -1.97 -16.24 -1.18
CA GLY A 190 -1.35 -15.66 0.01
C GLY A 190 -2.30 -15.63 1.23
N ALA A 191 -1.73 -15.51 2.43
CA ALA A 191 -2.44 -15.43 3.70
C ALA A 191 -3.51 -14.31 3.73
N GLU A 192 -3.22 -13.16 3.10
CA GLU A 192 -4.12 -12.00 3.04
C GLU A 192 -5.12 -12.01 1.86
N HIS A 193 -5.55 -13.19 1.41
CA HIS A 193 -6.64 -13.36 0.43
C HIS A 193 -6.33 -12.97 -1.02
N TYR A 194 -5.06 -12.76 -1.38
CA TYR A 194 -4.68 -12.56 -2.78
C TYR A 194 -4.49 -13.91 -3.47
N GLN A 195 -5.27 -14.14 -4.53
CA GLN A 195 -5.10 -15.26 -5.47
C GLN A 195 -4.41 -14.72 -6.73
N ARG A 196 -3.31 -15.34 -7.13
CA ARG A 196 -2.53 -14.93 -8.31
C ARG A 196 -2.01 -16.15 -9.06
N TRP A 197 -1.93 -16.05 -10.37
CA TRP A 197 -1.05 -16.90 -11.16
C TRP A 197 0.37 -16.34 -11.07
N HIS A 198 1.34 -17.18 -10.75
CA HIS A 198 2.72 -16.95 -11.14
C HIS A 198 2.90 -17.68 -12.46
N LEU A 199 3.28 -16.94 -13.48
CA LEU A 199 3.60 -17.49 -14.77
C LEU A 199 5.10 -17.36 -14.97
N SER A 200 5.73 -18.46 -15.35
CA SER A 200 7.09 -18.41 -15.90
C SER A 200 7.01 -18.70 -17.40
N ILE A 201 7.51 -17.78 -18.20
CA ILE A 201 7.68 -17.92 -19.65
C ILE A 201 9.14 -18.31 -19.87
N ALA A 202 9.39 -19.60 -20.14
CA ALA A 202 10.72 -20.09 -20.44
C ALA A 202 10.89 -20.28 -21.95
N ILE A 203 11.97 -19.72 -22.51
CA ILE A 203 12.33 -19.82 -23.91
C ILE A 203 13.65 -20.57 -24.00
N TRP A 204 13.61 -21.72 -24.66
CA TRP A 204 14.71 -22.66 -24.73
C TRP A 204 15.31 -22.66 -26.14
N SER A 205 16.63 -22.55 -26.24
CA SER A 205 17.36 -22.73 -27.52
C SER A 205 17.41 -24.18 -27.99
N GLU A 206 17.19 -25.13 -27.08
CA GLU A 206 17.09 -26.56 -27.37
C GLU A 206 16.00 -27.17 -26.48
N LEU A 207 15.54 -28.37 -26.83
CA LEU A 207 14.59 -29.09 -26.00
C LEU A 207 15.15 -29.38 -24.60
N PRO A 208 14.37 -29.15 -23.53
CA PRO A 208 14.74 -29.58 -22.19
C PRO A 208 14.82 -31.11 -22.07
N PHE A 209 15.71 -31.59 -21.20
CA PHE A 209 16.08 -32.99 -21.00
C PHE A 209 15.30 -33.64 -19.88
N GLY A 210 14.98 -32.88 -18.84
CA GLY A 210 14.21 -33.34 -17.70
C GLY A 210 12.83 -33.79 -18.17
N VAL A 211 12.44 -35.01 -17.77
CA VAL A 211 11.14 -35.62 -18.08
C VAL A 211 9.94 -34.74 -17.68
N GLU A 212 10.14 -33.81 -16.77
CA GLU A 212 9.10 -32.86 -16.36
C GLU A 212 8.86 -31.70 -17.34
N HIS A 213 9.86 -31.39 -18.15
CA HIS A 213 9.87 -30.29 -19.12
C HIS A 213 9.84 -30.81 -20.55
N ARG A 214 9.94 -32.13 -20.72
CA ARG A 214 10.03 -32.79 -22.01
C ARG A 214 8.74 -33.54 -22.31
N PRO A 215 8.09 -33.31 -23.47
CA PRO A 215 6.99 -34.16 -23.89
C PRO A 215 7.48 -35.58 -24.26
N PRO A 216 6.60 -36.60 -24.23
CA PRO A 216 6.91 -37.95 -24.60
C PRO A 216 7.41 -37.97 -26.04
N LEU A 217 8.53 -38.64 -26.23
CA LEU A 217 9.09 -38.89 -27.55
C LEU A 217 8.38 -40.10 -28.12
N ASP A 218 7.32 -39.90 -28.90
CA ASP A 218 6.90 -40.96 -29.80
C ASP A 218 7.99 -41.13 -30.88
N ASP A 219 8.27 -42.38 -31.27
CA ASP A 219 9.31 -42.77 -32.25
C ASP A 219 9.18 -42.03 -33.61
N GLN A 220 8.06 -41.34 -33.84
CA GLN A 220 7.73 -40.66 -35.08
C GLN A 220 8.20 -39.21 -35.18
N HIS A 221 8.73 -38.59 -34.12
CA HIS A 221 9.01 -37.15 -34.12
C HIS A 221 10.52 -36.82 -34.11
N ARG A 222 10.92 -35.79 -34.89
CA ARG A 222 12.29 -35.26 -35.03
C ARG A 222 12.85 -34.61 -33.74
N TRP A 223 12.34 -34.97 -32.57
CA TRP A 223 12.74 -34.48 -31.25
C TRP A 223 13.94 -35.29 -30.75
N ARG A 224 14.94 -35.45 -31.62
CA ARG A 224 16.23 -36.05 -31.26
C ARG A 224 17.06 -35.00 -30.56
N ILE A 225 17.57 -35.37 -29.40
CA ILE A 225 18.64 -34.60 -28.78
C ILE A 225 19.83 -34.63 -29.75
N ARG A 226 20.33 -33.45 -30.12
CA ARG A 226 21.45 -33.34 -31.07
C ARG A 226 22.74 -33.82 -30.43
N GLU A 227 23.64 -34.34 -31.26
CA GLU A 227 24.96 -34.79 -30.80
C GLU A 227 25.82 -33.57 -30.44
N ALA A 228 26.77 -33.78 -29.53
CA ALA A 228 27.56 -32.76 -28.84
C ALA A 228 28.33 -31.77 -29.73
N ASP A 229 28.57 -32.15 -30.98
CA ASP A 229 29.47 -31.44 -31.88
C ASP A 229 28.70 -30.44 -32.78
N GLU A 230 27.37 -30.34 -32.63
CA GLU A 230 26.53 -29.38 -33.36
C GLU A 230 26.19 -28.17 -32.48
N ALA A 231 27.08 -27.19 -32.40
CA ALA A 231 26.79 -25.92 -31.72
C ALA A 231 25.51 -25.27 -32.29
N VAL A 232 24.50 -25.12 -31.44
CA VAL A 232 23.18 -24.55 -31.77
C VAL A 232 23.27 -23.03 -31.88
N LEU A 233 24.12 -22.42 -31.05
CA LEU A 233 24.27 -20.97 -30.95
C LEU A 233 25.42 -20.48 -31.84
N ARG A 234 25.10 -20.17 -33.09
CA ARG A 234 26.08 -19.72 -34.11
C ARG A 234 26.22 -18.20 -34.21
N ARG A 235 25.30 -17.45 -33.61
CA ARG A 235 25.29 -15.98 -33.64
C ARG A 235 25.80 -15.40 -32.32
N ARG A 236 26.01 -14.08 -32.31
CA ARG A 236 26.42 -13.36 -31.10
C ARG A 236 25.33 -13.47 -30.01
N PRO A 237 25.69 -13.54 -28.72
CA PRO A 237 24.73 -13.64 -27.62
C PRO A 237 23.61 -12.58 -27.67
N ARG A 238 23.91 -11.39 -28.19
CA ARG A 238 22.93 -10.29 -28.32
C ARG A 238 21.74 -10.65 -29.21
N HIS A 239 21.97 -11.37 -30.32
CA HIS A 239 20.89 -11.79 -31.21
C HIS A 239 19.89 -12.68 -30.47
N TYR A 240 20.38 -13.68 -29.72
CA TYR A 240 19.51 -14.58 -28.96
C TYR A 240 18.79 -13.88 -27.82
N ARG A 241 19.47 -12.94 -27.16
CA ARG A 241 18.87 -12.10 -26.13
C ARG A 241 17.69 -11.30 -26.67
N ASP A 242 17.89 -10.59 -27.79
CA ASP A 242 16.87 -9.78 -28.43
C ASP A 242 15.69 -10.64 -28.92
N LEU A 243 15.97 -11.83 -29.49
CA LEU A 243 14.97 -12.81 -29.90
C LEU A 243 14.12 -13.30 -28.72
N PHE A 244 14.76 -13.75 -27.63
CA PHE A 244 14.06 -14.34 -26.49
C PHE A 244 13.28 -13.27 -25.71
N GLU A 245 13.84 -12.08 -25.50
CA GLU A 245 13.09 -10.98 -24.87
C GLU A 245 11.91 -10.51 -25.73
N ALA A 246 12.04 -10.51 -27.06
CA ALA A 246 10.92 -10.20 -27.96
C ALA A 246 9.82 -11.26 -27.87
N ALA A 247 10.17 -12.55 -27.91
CA ALA A 247 9.20 -13.64 -27.79
C ALA A 247 8.52 -13.64 -26.41
N ALA A 248 9.26 -13.40 -25.32
CA ALA A 248 8.71 -13.34 -23.97
C ALA A 248 7.69 -12.20 -23.85
N ARG A 249 8.06 -10.97 -24.25
CA ARG A 249 7.15 -9.81 -24.26
C ARG A 249 5.90 -10.05 -25.10
N HIS A 250 6.06 -10.65 -26.27
CA HIS A 250 4.94 -10.94 -27.14
C HIS A 250 3.98 -11.99 -26.54
N ALA A 251 4.50 -12.95 -25.78
CA ALA A 251 3.68 -13.88 -25.00
C ALA A 251 2.91 -13.16 -23.88
N GLU A 252 3.55 -12.21 -23.18
CA GLU A 252 2.88 -11.37 -22.16
C GLU A 252 1.77 -10.52 -22.79
N GLU A 253 2.04 -9.82 -23.88
CA GLU A 253 1.04 -9.03 -24.63
C GLU A 253 -0.12 -9.90 -25.13
N TRP A 254 0.17 -11.12 -25.58
CA TRP A 254 -0.86 -12.08 -25.98
C TRP A 254 -1.74 -12.50 -24.79
N LEU A 255 -1.16 -12.75 -23.61
CA LEU A 255 -1.92 -13.05 -22.39
C LEU A 255 -2.75 -11.85 -21.92
N GLU A 256 -2.22 -10.63 -22.00
CA GLU A 256 -2.97 -9.40 -21.71
C GLU A 256 -4.21 -9.27 -22.60
N ARG A 257 -4.07 -9.52 -23.91
CA ARG A 257 -5.21 -9.54 -24.85
C ARG A 257 -6.25 -10.62 -24.52
N ARG A 258 -5.83 -11.71 -23.86
CA ARG A 258 -6.73 -12.77 -23.35
C ARG A 258 -7.33 -12.43 -21.98
N GLY A 259 -7.09 -11.22 -21.46
CA GLY A 259 -7.65 -10.72 -20.21
C GLY A 259 -6.92 -11.20 -18.97
N TYR A 260 -5.65 -11.62 -19.08
CA TYR A 260 -4.77 -11.78 -17.93
C TYR A 260 -4.21 -10.40 -17.55
N GLU A 261 -4.20 -10.08 -16.26
CA GLU A 261 -3.67 -8.80 -15.76
C GLU A 261 -2.42 -9.05 -14.93
N HIS A 262 -1.36 -8.29 -15.14
CA HIS A 262 -0.20 -8.40 -14.26
C HIS A 262 -0.51 -7.98 -12.81
N SER A 263 0.14 -8.65 -11.86
CA SER A 263 0.18 -8.26 -10.46
C SER A 263 0.91 -6.93 -10.31
N ARG A 264 0.16 -5.87 -9.99
CA ARG A 264 0.69 -4.55 -9.65
C ARG A 264 1.10 -4.50 -8.18
N LEU A 265 2.21 -5.16 -7.85
CA LEU A 265 2.83 -5.01 -6.54
C LEU A 265 3.75 -3.79 -6.61
N ASN A 266 3.30 -2.62 -6.14
CA ASN A 266 4.10 -1.40 -6.19
C ASN A 266 4.82 -1.16 -4.87
N ILE A 267 6.15 -1.13 -4.86
CA ILE A 267 6.97 -0.87 -3.68
C ILE A 267 7.83 0.36 -3.97
N SER A 268 7.71 1.41 -3.14
CA SER A 268 8.43 2.68 -3.32
C SER A 268 8.20 3.33 -4.68
N GLY A 269 6.94 3.32 -5.15
CA GLY A 269 6.55 3.85 -6.47
C GLY A 269 7.02 3.01 -7.66
N ARG A 270 7.65 1.85 -7.40
CA ARG A 270 8.14 0.94 -8.44
C ARG A 270 7.28 -0.30 -8.50
N ARG A 271 6.83 -0.68 -9.70
CA ARG A 271 6.21 -1.98 -9.94
C ARG A 271 7.25 -3.08 -9.74
N TYR A 272 7.05 -3.89 -8.71
CA TYR A 272 7.81 -5.10 -8.50
C TYR A 272 7.41 -6.12 -9.57
N MET A 273 8.41 -6.54 -10.32
CA MET A 273 8.35 -7.63 -11.30
C MET A 273 9.18 -8.78 -10.75
N GLN A 274 8.77 -10.01 -11.02
CA GLN A 274 9.53 -11.19 -10.59
C GLN A 274 10.88 -11.24 -11.35
N PRO A 275 11.89 -11.93 -10.82
CA PRO A 275 13.22 -11.96 -11.43
C PRO A 275 13.26 -12.72 -12.76
N ASP A 276 14.02 -12.21 -13.74
CA ASP A 276 14.29 -12.94 -14.96
C ASP A 276 15.59 -13.72 -14.84
N PHE A 277 15.61 -14.96 -15.32
CA PHE A 277 16.77 -15.84 -15.25
C PHE A 277 17.28 -16.17 -16.65
N TRP A 278 18.51 -15.78 -16.92
CA TRP A 278 19.29 -16.30 -18.03
C TRP A 278 20.07 -17.52 -17.58
N ILE A 279 20.08 -18.55 -18.40
CA ILE A 279 20.81 -19.78 -18.13
C ILE A 279 21.72 -20.03 -19.33
N ALA A 280 23.02 -20.09 -19.07
CA ALA A 280 24.02 -20.40 -20.08
C ALA A 280 24.68 -21.74 -19.79
N VAL A 281 24.62 -22.64 -20.77
CA VAL A 281 25.28 -23.95 -20.71
C VAL A 281 26.47 -23.92 -21.68
N PRO A 282 27.72 -23.89 -21.17
CA PRO A 282 28.90 -23.86 -22.02
C PRO A 282 29.18 -25.22 -22.64
N SER A 283 29.73 -25.23 -23.86
CA SER A 283 30.15 -26.45 -24.57
C SER A 283 31.30 -27.16 -23.86
N ARG A 284 32.18 -26.37 -23.23
CA ARG A 284 33.23 -26.86 -22.32
C ARG A 284 32.96 -26.38 -20.91
N ARG A 285 32.65 -27.34 -20.04
CA ARG A 285 32.38 -27.09 -18.63
C ARG A 285 33.70 -27.02 -17.88
N THR A 286 33.85 -26.00 -17.04
CA THR A 286 34.97 -25.80 -16.13
C THR A 286 34.44 -25.51 -14.75
N ALA A 287 35.31 -25.43 -13.74
CA ALA A 287 34.92 -24.98 -12.42
C ALA A 287 34.22 -23.60 -12.49
N PRO A 288 33.08 -23.39 -11.81
CA PRO A 288 32.29 -22.16 -11.92
C PRO A 288 33.06 -20.86 -11.65
N ASP A 289 34.02 -20.88 -10.72
CA ASP A 289 34.85 -19.72 -10.35
C ASP A 289 35.84 -19.29 -11.46
N GLN A 290 36.15 -20.19 -12.38
CA GLN A 290 37.03 -19.91 -13.51
C GLN A 290 36.38 -19.10 -14.63
N TYR A 291 35.05 -18.96 -14.65
CA TYR A 291 34.35 -18.19 -15.67
C TYR A 291 34.55 -16.67 -15.52
N LEU A 292 34.92 -16.18 -14.33
CA LEU A 292 35.09 -14.75 -14.06
C LEU A 292 36.55 -14.29 -13.96
N THR A 293 37.47 -15.20 -13.67
CA THR A 293 38.89 -14.86 -13.39
C THR A 293 39.74 -14.63 -14.65
N ALA A 294 39.24 -14.99 -15.84
CA ALA A 294 39.93 -14.77 -17.11
C ALA A 294 39.21 -13.68 -17.91
N ALA A 295 39.71 -12.45 -17.83
CA ALA A 295 39.11 -11.23 -18.39
C ALA A 295 38.81 -11.27 -19.91
N ASP A 296 39.43 -12.19 -20.66
CA ASP A 296 39.28 -12.33 -22.12
C ASP A 296 38.40 -13.53 -22.56
N ARG A 297 37.53 -14.05 -21.70
CA ARG A 297 36.71 -15.25 -22.01
C ARG A 297 35.25 -14.96 -22.40
N PRO A 298 34.60 -15.88 -23.16
CA PRO A 298 33.17 -15.83 -23.53
C PRO A 298 32.21 -15.53 -22.37
N GLY A 299 32.58 -15.90 -21.14
CA GLY A 299 31.84 -15.59 -19.91
C GLY A 299 31.59 -14.09 -19.71
N ALA A 300 32.59 -13.24 -19.95
CA ALA A 300 32.43 -11.80 -19.78
C ALA A 300 31.52 -11.17 -20.85
N GLU A 301 31.55 -11.69 -22.08
CA GLU A 301 30.64 -11.23 -23.15
C GLU A 301 29.18 -11.61 -22.86
N ILE A 302 28.94 -12.87 -22.46
CA ILE A 302 27.58 -13.32 -22.14
C ILE A 302 27.05 -12.59 -20.90
N THR A 303 27.88 -12.33 -19.89
CA THR A 303 27.46 -11.56 -18.71
C THR A 303 27.10 -10.13 -19.06
N ARG A 304 27.97 -9.40 -19.77
CA ARG A 304 27.68 -8.03 -20.22
C ARG A 304 26.41 -7.97 -21.07
N THR A 305 26.27 -8.94 -21.97
CA THR A 305 25.09 -9.03 -22.82
C THR A 305 23.84 -9.33 -22.00
N MET A 306 23.75 -10.48 -21.35
CA MET A 306 22.51 -10.92 -20.68
C MET A 306 22.11 -9.98 -19.55
N LEU A 307 23.07 -9.57 -18.72
CA LEU A 307 22.83 -8.67 -17.58
C LEU A 307 22.89 -7.19 -17.92
N ARG A 308 23.06 -6.74 -19.18
CA ARG A 308 23.11 -5.29 -19.51
C ARG A 308 24.08 -4.49 -18.63
N VAL A 309 25.25 -5.06 -18.34
CA VAL A 309 26.32 -4.39 -17.58
C VAL A 309 27.44 -4.00 -18.53
N ASP A 310 28.08 -2.87 -18.26
CA ASP A 310 29.26 -2.43 -19.02
C ASP A 310 30.47 -3.31 -18.70
N SER A 311 30.54 -3.80 -17.46
CA SER A 311 31.64 -4.62 -16.92
C SER A 311 31.12 -5.71 -15.98
N VAL A 312 31.85 -6.82 -15.86
CA VAL A 312 31.60 -7.88 -14.85
C VAL A 312 32.00 -7.45 -13.43
N PHE A 313 32.78 -6.36 -13.32
CA PHE A 313 33.20 -5.73 -12.06
C PHE A 313 32.32 -4.52 -11.72
N ASP A 314 31.14 -4.41 -12.32
CA ASP A 314 30.18 -3.38 -11.96
C ASP A 314 29.73 -3.59 -10.50
N ASP A 315 29.77 -2.53 -9.68
CA ASP A 315 29.37 -2.56 -8.25
C ASP A 315 27.91 -3.02 -8.07
N THR A 316 27.12 -2.96 -9.13
CA THR A 316 25.72 -3.41 -9.15
C THR A 316 25.53 -4.91 -9.34
N LEU A 317 26.63 -5.62 -9.63
CA LEU A 317 26.64 -7.05 -9.91
C LEU A 317 27.13 -7.83 -8.68
N SER A 318 26.32 -8.77 -8.23
CA SER A 318 26.73 -9.75 -7.22
C SER A 318 27.02 -11.08 -7.88
N ALA A 319 28.10 -11.73 -7.45
CA ALA A 319 28.57 -12.99 -8.00
C ALA A 319 28.74 -14.01 -6.88
N SER A 320 28.26 -15.23 -7.08
CA SER A 320 28.40 -16.31 -6.10
C SER A 320 28.33 -17.66 -6.77
N VAL A 321 29.03 -18.64 -6.21
CA VAL A 321 28.82 -20.02 -6.63
C VAL A 321 27.81 -20.68 -5.70
N LEU A 322 26.68 -21.13 -6.24
CA LEU A 322 25.59 -21.73 -5.49
C LEU A 322 25.54 -23.23 -5.72
N ASN A 323 25.34 -23.97 -4.62
CA ASN A 323 25.46 -25.42 -4.55
C ASN A 323 26.74 -25.90 -5.27
N GLY A 324 27.74 -25.01 -5.24
CA GLY A 324 28.98 -24.87 -6.01
C GLY A 324 29.12 -25.50 -7.41
N ASP A 325 28.01 -25.79 -8.06
CA ASP A 325 27.90 -26.20 -9.47
C ASP A 325 27.51 -25.03 -10.39
N TYR A 326 26.92 -23.98 -9.81
CA TYR A 326 26.32 -22.89 -10.55
C TYR A 326 26.99 -21.58 -10.21
N LEU A 327 27.61 -20.93 -11.20
CA LEU A 327 27.97 -19.53 -11.05
C LEU A 327 26.71 -18.70 -11.26
N VAL A 328 26.25 -18.04 -10.20
CA VAL A 328 25.09 -17.15 -10.25
C VAL A 328 25.55 -15.72 -10.13
N LEU A 329 25.19 -14.96 -11.15
CA LEU A 329 25.41 -13.53 -11.26
C LEU A 329 24.06 -12.85 -11.17
N ARG A 330 23.93 -11.87 -10.29
CA ARG A 330 22.70 -11.08 -10.14
C ARG A 330 23.05 -9.62 -10.35
N GLN A 331 22.47 -9.01 -11.37
CA GLN A 331 22.51 -7.56 -11.54
C GLN A 331 21.30 -6.95 -10.86
N MET A 332 21.57 -5.97 -10.01
CA MET A 332 20.56 -5.04 -9.55
C MET A 332 20.60 -3.83 -10.43
N ALA A 333 19.48 -3.53 -11.09
CA ALA A 333 19.34 -2.25 -11.75
C ALA A 333 19.55 -1.12 -10.74
N ALA A 334 20.73 -0.49 -10.77
CA ALA A 334 21.07 0.61 -9.88
C ALA A 334 19.98 1.68 -9.96
N GLY A 335 19.43 2.02 -8.79
CA GLY A 335 18.48 3.12 -8.64
C GLY A 335 19.12 4.52 -8.77
N ILE A 336 20.35 4.62 -9.29
CA ILE A 336 21.14 5.87 -9.30
C ILE A 336 20.66 6.84 -10.40
N ASP A 337 19.96 6.37 -11.43
CA ASP A 337 19.41 7.24 -12.48
C ASP A 337 18.27 8.16 -11.97
N GLY A 338 17.73 7.90 -10.78
CA GLY A 338 16.70 8.74 -10.15
C GLY A 338 17.19 10.14 -9.75
N ALA A 339 18.50 10.37 -9.68
CA ALA A 339 19.05 11.68 -9.34
C ALA A 339 19.27 12.61 -10.55
N ARG A 340 19.22 12.12 -11.79
CA ARG A 340 19.67 12.90 -12.97
C ARG A 340 18.59 13.30 -13.98
N GLN A 341 17.36 12.76 -13.96
CA GLN A 341 16.30 13.18 -14.90
C GLN A 341 14.88 13.16 -14.29
N PRO A 342 14.36 14.29 -13.80
CA PRO A 342 13.00 14.37 -13.24
C PRO A 342 11.86 14.35 -14.28
N ASP A 343 12.14 14.49 -15.58
CA ASP A 343 11.10 14.78 -16.61
C ASP A 343 10.76 13.65 -17.60
N ARG A 344 11.27 12.42 -17.42
CA ARG A 344 10.87 11.30 -18.29
C ARG A 344 9.76 10.47 -17.66
N ARG A 345 8.60 10.47 -18.33
CA ARG A 345 7.49 9.52 -18.20
C ARG A 345 8.02 8.14 -17.77
N PHE A 346 7.55 7.66 -16.61
CA PHE A 346 7.68 6.30 -16.08
C PHE A 346 8.49 5.34 -16.97
N GLN A 347 9.80 5.26 -16.75
CA GLN A 347 10.58 4.16 -17.32
C GLN A 347 10.27 2.90 -16.53
N PHE A 348 9.77 1.86 -17.23
CA PHE A 348 9.45 0.57 -16.65
C PHE A 348 10.63 0.07 -15.80
N THR A 349 10.32 -0.08 -14.53
CA THR A 349 11.09 -0.65 -13.44
C THR A 349 11.77 -1.94 -13.85
N ARG A 350 13.11 -1.92 -13.90
CA ARG A 350 13.95 -3.07 -14.22
C ARG A 350 13.84 -4.11 -13.08
N HIS A 351 13.34 -5.31 -13.40
CA HIS A 351 13.33 -6.48 -12.50
C HIS A 351 14.77 -6.91 -12.17
N PRO A 352 14.99 -7.69 -11.08
CA PRO A 352 16.26 -8.35 -10.86
C PRO A 352 16.59 -9.27 -12.06
N LEU A 353 17.83 -9.19 -12.55
CA LEU A 353 18.32 -10.05 -13.62
C LEU A 353 19.33 -11.04 -13.04
N TYR A 354 19.08 -12.32 -13.28
CA TYR A 354 19.98 -13.40 -12.93
C TYR A 354 20.61 -13.98 -14.19
N LEU A 355 21.89 -14.31 -14.12
CA LEU A 355 22.58 -15.15 -15.08
C LEU A 355 23.19 -16.33 -14.32
N ILE A 356 22.75 -17.52 -14.67
CA ILE A 356 23.22 -18.80 -14.13
C ILE A 356 24.09 -19.45 -15.19
N ILE A 357 25.38 -19.58 -14.91
CA ILE A 357 26.32 -20.31 -15.77
C ILE A 357 26.55 -21.68 -15.16
N VAL A 358 26.24 -22.73 -15.92
CA VAL A 358 26.38 -24.12 -15.49
C VAL A 358 27.85 -24.53 -15.57
N GLY A 359 28.45 -24.87 -14.43
CA GLY A 359 29.82 -25.36 -14.39
C GLY A 359 29.94 -26.87 -14.53
N GLU A 360 31.17 -27.34 -14.39
CA GLU A 360 31.49 -28.74 -14.21
C GLU A 360 31.08 -29.13 -12.78
N ALA A 361 30.15 -30.08 -12.64
CA ALA A 361 29.60 -30.47 -11.35
C ALA A 361 30.22 -31.80 -10.85
N PRO A 362 31.35 -31.77 -10.10
CA PRO A 362 31.93 -33.00 -9.56
C PRO A 362 31.09 -33.70 -8.47
N TRP A 363 30.03 -33.05 -7.96
CA TRP A 363 29.30 -33.41 -6.73
C TRP A 363 27.86 -33.82 -7.01
N CYS A 364 27.36 -33.53 -8.21
CA CYS A 364 26.24 -34.25 -8.80
C CYS A 364 26.61 -35.73 -9.12
N LEU A 365 27.89 -36.10 -9.05
CA LEU A 365 28.33 -37.50 -9.06
C LEU A 365 28.49 -38.00 -7.62
N PRO A 366 28.11 -39.25 -7.31
CA PRO A 366 27.96 -39.74 -5.94
C PRO A 366 29.31 -39.76 -5.21
N SER A 367 29.59 -38.69 -4.45
CA SER A 367 30.51 -38.78 -3.33
C SER A 367 29.70 -39.28 -2.13
N ARG A 368 30.04 -40.50 -1.69
CA ARG A 368 29.43 -41.26 -0.60
C ARG A 368 29.03 -40.35 0.57
N GLY A 369 27.73 -40.09 0.75
CA GLY A 369 27.22 -39.46 1.99
C GLY A 369 26.04 -38.50 1.83
N PHE A 370 25.84 -37.88 0.67
CA PHE A 370 24.61 -37.13 0.41
C PHE A 370 23.60 -38.05 -0.29
N HIS A 371 22.36 -38.09 0.21
CA HIS A 371 21.25 -38.83 -0.41
C HIS A 371 21.12 -38.42 -1.88
N VAL A 372 21.71 -39.23 -2.75
CA VAL A 372 21.26 -39.35 -4.13
C VAL A 372 19.82 -39.79 -4.02
N ASP A 373 18.95 -39.11 -4.75
CA ASP A 373 17.58 -39.51 -4.91
C ASP A 373 17.53 -41.01 -5.27
N ASP A 374 16.99 -41.85 -4.38
CA ASP A 374 16.94 -43.31 -4.56
C ASP A 374 16.16 -43.72 -5.84
N ARG A 375 15.48 -42.76 -6.50
CA ARG A 375 14.76 -42.94 -7.77
C ARG A 375 15.67 -43.00 -8.99
N TYR A 376 16.95 -42.68 -8.85
CA TYR A 376 17.94 -42.80 -9.91
C TYR A 376 18.91 -43.93 -9.57
N THR A 377 18.62 -45.13 -10.08
CA THR A 377 19.64 -46.19 -10.17
C THR A 377 20.69 -45.73 -11.18
N PRO A 378 21.92 -45.39 -10.76
CA PRO A 378 22.97 -45.11 -11.72
C PRO A 378 23.08 -46.32 -12.63
N VAL A 379 23.18 -46.09 -13.95
CA VAL A 379 23.49 -47.18 -14.87
C VAL A 379 24.81 -47.78 -14.39
N GLU A 380 24.80 -49.07 -13.98
CA GLU A 380 25.97 -49.72 -13.42
C GLU A 380 27.17 -49.50 -14.33
N ALA A 381 28.33 -49.17 -13.73
CA ALA A 381 29.53 -48.88 -14.48
C ALA A 381 29.83 -50.05 -15.42
N PRO A 382 30.06 -49.78 -16.72
CA PRO A 382 30.27 -50.81 -17.69
C PRO A 382 31.31 -51.86 -17.30
N ALA A 383 31.04 -53.13 -17.56
CA ALA A 383 32.12 -54.07 -17.78
C ALA A 383 32.95 -53.56 -18.99
N ALA A 384 34.27 -53.61 -18.91
CA ALA A 384 35.16 -53.04 -19.94
C ALA A 384 34.76 -53.52 -21.36
N GLY A 385 34.21 -52.61 -22.19
CA GLY A 385 33.78 -52.91 -23.56
C GLY A 385 32.40 -52.37 -24.00
N GLU A 386 31.68 -51.59 -23.19
CA GLU A 386 30.28 -51.23 -23.52
C GLU A 386 30.06 -50.17 -24.61
N CYS A 387 28.94 -50.40 -25.29
CA CYS A 387 28.29 -49.69 -26.39
C CYS A 387 28.26 -48.16 -26.23
N THR A 388 28.50 -47.43 -27.33
CA THR A 388 28.32 -45.97 -27.45
C THR A 388 26.93 -45.47 -27.01
N HIS A 389 25.92 -46.35 -27.01
CA HIS A 389 24.59 -46.08 -26.48
C HIS A 389 24.58 -45.85 -24.95
N HIS A 390 25.45 -46.52 -24.19
CA HIS A 390 25.55 -46.38 -22.73
C HIS A 390 26.10 -45.00 -22.33
N GLN A 391 27.16 -44.54 -22.99
CA GLN A 391 27.73 -43.20 -22.75
C GLN A 391 26.73 -42.09 -23.09
N ARG A 392 25.89 -42.28 -24.11
CA ARG A 392 24.77 -41.38 -24.43
C ARG A 392 23.74 -41.34 -23.31
N CYS A 393 23.33 -42.51 -22.78
CA CYS A 393 22.40 -42.60 -21.65
C CYS A 393 22.91 -41.88 -20.39
N GLN A 394 24.17 -42.10 -19.99
CA GLN A 394 24.77 -41.43 -18.82
C GLN A 394 24.83 -39.90 -19.00
N ARG A 395 25.17 -39.43 -20.20
CA ARG A 395 25.17 -37.98 -20.50
C ARG A 395 23.76 -37.39 -20.40
N TYR A 396 22.75 -38.08 -20.90
CA TYR A 396 21.35 -37.62 -20.81
C TYR A 396 20.86 -37.54 -19.37
N GLU A 397 21.14 -38.57 -18.59
CA GLU A 397 20.86 -38.61 -17.16
C GLU A 397 21.53 -37.44 -16.42
N TYR A 398 22.80 -37.18 -16.70
CA TYR A 398 23.53 -36.08 -16.09
C TYR A 398 22.91 -34.72 -16.40
N VAL A 399 22.59 -34.46 -17.67
CA VAL A 399 21.97 -33.20 -18.10
C VAL A 399 20.56 -33.05 -17.53
N ALA A 400 19.76 -34.11 -17.52
CA ALA A 400 18.42 -34.09 -16.92
C ALA A 400 18.48 -33.80 -15.41
N ARG A 401 19.47 -34.37 -14.70
CA ARG A 401 19.71 -34.09 -13.27
C ARG A 401 20.13 -32.65 -13.03
N GLN A 402 21.00 -32.11 -13.87
CA GLN A 402 21.39 -30.69 -13.80
C GLN A 402 20.21 -29.76 -14.03
N GLU A 403 19.31 -30.07 -14.96
CA GLU A 403 18.09 -29.29 -15.18
C GLU A 403 17.16 -29.33 -13.96
N PHE A 404 17.02 -30.49 -13.31
CA PHE A 404 16.25 -30.61 -12.07
C PHE A 404 16.84 -29.76 -10.95
N CYS A 405 18.15 -29.86 -10.71
CA CYS A 405 18.85 -29.09 -9.68
C CYS A 405 18.78 -27.58 -9.97
N MET A 406 18.89 -27.20 -11.25
CA MET A 406 18.77 -25.81 -11.69
C MET A 406 17.36 -25.26 -11.51
N ARG A 407 16.33 -26.06 -11.80
CA ARG A 407 14.94 -25.71 -11.50
C ARG A 407 14.75 -25.44 -10.01
N ASP A 408 15.26 -26.30 -9.14
CA ASP A 408 15.15 -26.12 -7.69
C ASP A 408 15.87 -24.84 -7.23
N LEU A 409 17.02 -24.53 -7.83
CA LEU A 409 17.73 -23.27 -7.61
C LEU A 409 16.90 -22.05 -8.04
N ILE A 410 16.31 -22.08 -9.25
CA ILE A 410 15.48 -20.99 -9.77
C ILE A 410 14.23 -20.81 -8.92
N ASP A 411 13.57 -21.91 -8.54
CA ASP A 411 12.40 -21.89 -7.67
C ASP A 411 12.77 -21.29 -6.30
N ALA A 412 13.92 -21.65 -5.73
CA ALA A 412 14.42 -21.07 -4.50
C ALA A 412 14.66 -19.55 -4.62
N LEU A 413 15.38 -19.11 -5.65
CA LEU A 413 15.67 -17.69 -5.86
C LEU A 413 14.41 -16.87 -6.13
N ALA A 414 13.49 -17.38 -6.96
CA ALA A 414 12.22 -16.73 -7.25
C ALA A 414 11.32 -16.65 -6.01
N ASP A 415 11.31 -17.69 -5.17
CA ASP A 415 10.58 -17.72 -3.91
C ASP A 415 11.14 -16.71 -2.90
N ILE A 416 12.47 -16.65 -2.75
CA ILE A 416 13.16 -15.70 -1.88
C ILE A 416 12.82 -14.25 -2.29
N GLU A 417 12.96 -13.92 -3.57
CA GLU A 417 12.64 -12.58 -4.10
C GLU A 417 11.14 -12.26 -3.96
N THR A 418 10.27 -13.24 -4.23
CA THR A 418 8.81 -13.05 -4.07
C THR A 418 8.41 -12.85 -2.61
N TYR A 419 9.01 -13.60 -1.68
CA TYR A 419 8.79 -13.46 -0.25
C TYR A 419 9.24 -12.09 0.25
N ALA A 420 10.42 -11.64 -0.18
CA ALA A 420 10.94 -10.31 0.08
C ALA A 420 9.94 -9.24 -0.36
N ALA A 421 9.54 -9.27 -1.63
CA ALA A 421 8.65 -8.27 -2.18
C ALA A 421 7.28 -8.22 -1.47
N PHE A 422 6.70 -9.38 -1.16
CA PHE A 422 5.41 -9.45 -0.49
C PHE A 422 5.48 -8.86 0.93
N THR A 423 6.46 -9.31 1.72
CA THR A 423 6.65 -8.86 3.10
C THR A 423 6.94 -7.36 3.16
N LEU A 424 7.76 -6.88 2.22
CA LEU A 424 8.16 -5.47 2.14
C LEU A 424 7.06 -4.55 1.62
N TYR A 425 6.14 -5.04 0.77
CA TYR A 425 5.02 -4.26 0.26
C TYR A 425 4.09 -3.75 1.37
N GLU A 426 3.75 -4.62 2.33
CA GLU A 426 2.91 -4.23 3.46
C GLU A 426 3.58 -3.18 4.33
N VAL A 427 4.86 -3.40 4.66
CA VAL A 427 5.65 -2.46 5.47
C VAL A 427 5.76 -1.12 4.75
N HIS A 428 5.96 -1.13 3.44
CA HIS A 428 6.01 0.08 2.63
C HIS A 428 4.70 0.87 2.67
N ASN A 429 3.55 0.20 2.50
CA ASN A 429 2.24 0.86 2.58
C ASN A 429 2.02 1.51 3.95
N ASP A 430 2.35 0.81 5.04
CA ASP A 430 2.26 1.36 6.39
C ASP A 430 3.17 2.59 6.54
N MET A 431 4.42 2.51 6.05
CA MET A 431 5.35 3.65 6.07
C MET A 431 4.80 4.88 5.33
N GLN A 432 4.20 4.70 4.15
CA GLN A 432 3.60 5.81 3.40
C GLN A 432 2.43 6.46 4.15
N VAL A 433 1.62 5.65 4.85
CA VAL A 433 0.53 6.15 5.70
C VAL A 433 1.10 6.96 6.86
N TRP A 434 2.13 6.45 7.54
CA TRP A 434 2.79 7.14 8.66
C TRP A 434 3.50 8.42 8.24
N GLU A 435 4.22 8.40 7.13
CA GLU A 435 4.87 9.59 6.59
C GLU A 435 3.83 10.67 6.28
N ASN A 436 2.71 10.29 5.68
CA ASN A 436 1.63 11.20 5.37
C ASN A 436 0.97 11.78 6.64
N HIS A 437 0.77 10.95 7.68
CA HIS A 437 0.32 11.41 9.00
C HIS A 437 1.30 12.43 9.59
N LEU A 438 2.60 12.11 9.63
CA LEU A 438 3.63 13.01 10.16
C LEU A 438 3.65 14.36 9.45
N ARG A 439 3.44 14.39 8.13
CA ARG A 439 3.30 15.66 7.38
C ARG A 439 2.07 16.46 7.81
N VAL A 440 0.95 15.82 8.13
CA VAL A 440 -0.25 16.47 8.68
C VAL A 440 0.04 17.06 10.06
N TYR A 441 0.70 16.33 10.95
CA TYR A 441 1.14 16.84 12.25
C TYR A 441 2.12 18.02 12.08
N GLU A 442 3.14 17.88 11.25
CA GLU A 442 4.11 18.94 10.96
C GLU A 442 3.42 20.25 10.51
N THR A 443 2.44 20.11 9.62
CA THR A 443 1.63 21.23 9.14
C THR A 443 0.77 21.84 10.25
N THR A 444 0.20 20.99 11.12
CA THR A 444 -0.62 21.40 12.25
C THR A 444 0.22 22.18 13.27
N ALA A 445 1.44 21.71 13.59
CA ALA A 445 2.39 22.43 14.43
C ALA A 445 2.75 23.80 13.85
N ALA A 446 3.06 23.86 12.54
CA ALA A 446 3.41 25.11 11.88
C ALA A 446 2.25 26.13 11.89
N ALA A 447 1.01 25.68 11.68
CA ALA A 447 -0.17 26.54 11.80
C ALA A 447 -0.40 27.00 13.25
N GLY A 448 -0.22 26.10 14.21
CA GLY A 448 -0.28 26.40 15.65
C GLY A 448 0.78 27.42 16.06
N ALA A 449 2.03 27.28 15.61
CA ALA A 449 3.11 28.22 15.90
C ALA A 449 2.79 29.65 15.42
N ARG A 450 2.19 29.80 14.23
CA ARG A 450 1.78 31.13 13.72
C ARG A 450 0.67 31.77 14.56
N LEU A 451 -0.32 30.97 14.96
CA LEU A 451 -1.38 31.43 15.88
C LEU A 451 -0.79 31.83 17.23
N TRP A 452 0.20 31.07 17.71
CA TRP A 452 0.91 31.36 18.94
C TRP A 452 1.65 32.68 18.84
N ASP A 453 2.46 32.88 17.79
CA ASP A 453 3.20 34.13 17.57
C ASP A 453 2.25 35.34 17.56
N ALA A 454 1.09 35.23 16.88
CA ALA A 454 0.09 36.29 16.86
C ALA A 454 -0.49 36.58 18.26
N LEU A 455 -0.87 35.55 19.02
CA LEU A 455 -1.40 35.69 20.38
C LEU A 455 -0.34 36.23 21.36
N ALA A 456 0.91 35.80 21.22
CA ALA A 456 2.01 36.18 22.09
C ALA A 456 2.24 37.71 22.07
N THR A 457 2.04 38.37 20.91
CA THR A 457 2.12 39.84 20.82
C THR A 457 1.12 40.58 21.73
N HIS A 458 0.05 39.91 22.16
CA HIS A 458 -0.98 40.48 23.02
C HIS A 458 -0.79 40.16 24.50
N LEU A 459 0.06 39.20 24.88
CA LEU A 459 0.26 38.81 26.27
C LEU A 459 0.82 39.96 27.15
N PRO A 460 1.84 40.74 26.72
CA PRO A 460 2.42 41.79 27.57
C PRO A 460 1.53 43.04 27.71
N ILE A 461 0.68 43.32 26.72
CA ILE A 461 0.05 44.63 26.56
C ILE A 461 -1.37 44.66 27.16
N ARG A 462 -2.06 43.52 27.19
CA ARG A 462 -3.51 43.49 27.44
C ARG A 462 -3.84 43.25 28.91
N ARG A 463 -5.03 43.72 29.34
CA ARG A 463 -5.51 43.59 30.72
C ARG A 463 -6.93 43.02 30.77
N MET A 464 -7.31 42.45 31.92
CA MET A 464 -8.68 42.03 32.25
C MET A 464 -9.32 41.08 31.21
N ARG A 465 -10.49 41.43 30.66
CA ARG A 465 -11.31 40.54 29.81
C ARG A 465 -10.64 40.14 28.51
N GLN A 466 -9.91 41.04 27.87
CA GLN A 466 -9.21 40.76 26.61
C GLN A 466 -8.09 39.74 26.83
N LEU A 467 -7.35 39.91 27.92
CA LEU A 467 -6.30 39.00 28.34
C LEU A 467 -6.86 37.62 28.69
N GLY A 468 -8.03 37.57 29.34
CA GLY A 468 -8.76 36.33 29.58
C GLY A 468 -9.08 35.57 28.29
N LYS A 469 -9.52 36.27 27.23
CA LYS A 469 -9.74 35.63 25.91
C LYS A 469 -8.45 35.07 25.33
N VAL A 470 -7.36 35.84 25.31
CA VAL A 470 -6.05 35.36 24.83
C VAL A 470 -5.64 34.10 25.60
N HIS A 471 -5.80 34.08 26.92
CA HIS A 471 -5.54 32.90 27.74
C HIS A 471 -6.36 31.67 27.37
N HIS A 472 -7.67 31.80 27.19
CA HIS A 472 -8.50 30.66 26.81
C HIS A 472 -8.11 30.13 25.43
N ALA A 473 -7.70 31.00 24.50
CA ALA A 473 -7.17 30.59 23.21
C ALA A 473 -5.85 29.81 23.38
N VAL A 474 -4.89 30.35 24.12
CA VAL A 474 -3.60 29.68 24.35
C VAL A 474 -3.79 28.35 25.10
N GLU A 475 -4.66 28.28 26.10
CA GLU A 475 -4.97 27.04 26.82
C GLU A 475 -5.58 25.98 25.88
N LEU A 476 -6.51 26.39 25.00
CA LEU A 476 -7.08 25.49 23.99
C LEU A 476 -6.00 25.02 22.99
N MET A 477 -5.09 25.89 22.58
CA MET A 477 -3.96 25.50 21.74
C MET A 477 -3.06 24.50 22.44
N HIS A 478 -2.66 24.80 23.68
CA HIS A 478 -1.81 23.95 24.49
C HIS A 478 -2.39 22.55 24.63
N GLN A 479 -3.69 22.42 24.94
CA GLN A 479 -4.34 21.11 25.04
C GLN A 479 -4.40 20.36 23.71
N THR A 480 -4.67 21.07 22.61
CA THR A 480 -4.68 20.46 21.27
C THR A 480 -3.29 19.96 20.89
N LEU A 481 -2.23 20.70 21.23
CA LEU A 481 -0.85 20.27 20.99
C LEU A 481 -0.43 19.10 21.91
N LEU A 482 -0.84 19.11 23.18
CA LEU A 482 -0.56 18.02 24.12
C LEU A 482 -1.18 16.70 23.66
N GLN A 483 -2.42 16.75 23.18
CA GLN A 483 -3.07 15.61 22.53
C GLN A 483 -2.22 15.12 21.34
N GLY A 484 -1.74 16.04 20.50
CA GLY A 484 -0.88 15.69 19.37
C GLY A 484 0.46 15.06 19.75
N ILE A 485 1.08 15.43 20.88
CA ILE A 485 2.30 14.75 21.38
C ILE A 485 2.03 13.29 21.74
N ALA A 486 0.90 13.01 22.39
CA ALA A 486 0.54 11.64 22.75
C ALA A 486 0.45 10.75 21.50
N ASP A 487 -0.20 11.24 20.45
CA ASP A 487 -0.25 10.53 19.17
C ASP A 487 1.10 10.45 18.45
N LEU A 488 1.93 11.49 18.52
CA LEU A 488 3.26 11.47 17.90
C LEU A 488 4.18 10.43 18.55
N ASN A 489 4.03 10.19 19.86
CA ASN A 489 4.73 9.10 20.53
C ASN A 489 4.28 7.72 20.01
N ASP A 490 2.99 7.55 19.75
CA ASP A 490 2.47 6.35 19.11
C ASP A 490 2.97 6.21 17.67
N LEU A 491 2.95 7.28 16.87
CA LEU A 491 3.46 7.27 15.50
C LEU A 491 4.97 6.98 15.44
N ASN A 492 5.74 7.50 16.39
CA ASN A 492 7.16 7.17 16.53
C ASN A 492 7.35 5.69 16.87
N THR A 493 6.50 5.13 17.75
CA THR A 493 6.50 3.69 18.05
C THR A 493 6.17 2.86 16.81
N LEU A 494 5.15 3.25 16.04
CA LEU A 494 4.76 2.60 14.78
C LEU A 494 5.86 2.72 13.70
N ALA A 495 6.54 3.86 13.60
CA ALA A 495 7.68 4.04 12.70
C ALA A 495 8.86 3.11 13.05
N ARG A 496 9.17 2.99 14.36
CA ARG A 496 10.18 2.05 14.86
C ARG A 496 9.76 0.60 14.63
N GLU A 497 8.47 0.28 14.78
CA GLU A 497 7.93 -1.03 14.47
C GLU A 497 8.09 -1.37 12.98
N CYS A 498 7.80 -0.43 12.07
CA CYS A 498 8.06 -0.62 10.64
C CYS A 498 9.55 -0.93 10.37
N ARG A 499 10.48 -0.18 10.97
CA ARG A 499 11.92 -0.47 10.87
C ARG A 499 12.26 -1.86 11.41
N ALA A 500 11.70 -2.24 12.55
CA ALA A 500 11.90 -3.58 13.12
C ALA A 500 11.31 -4.69 12.24
N ARG A 501 10.18 -4.45 11.56
CA ARG A 501 9.60 -5.38 10.58
C ARG A 501 10.48 -5.54 9.34
N VAL A 502 11.09 -4.47 8.82
CA VAL A 502 12.09 -4.57 7.73
C VAL A 502 13.27 -5.44 8.17
N ASN A 503 13.80 -5.22 9.37
CA ASN A 503 14.91 -6.03 9.89
C ASN A 503 14.52 -7.51 10.07
N ARG A 504 13.36 -7.80 10.67
CA ARG A 504 12.85 -9.17 10.79
C ARG A 504 12.63 -9.84 9.43
N ALA A 505 12.13 -9.10 8.43
CA ALA A 505 11.96 -9.61 7.08
C ALA A 505 13.32 -9.96 6.43
N ARG A 506 14.35 -9.14 6.69
CA ARG A 506 15.73 -9.40 6.26
C ARG A 506 16.30 -10.64 6.94
N ASP A 507 16.11 -10.79 8.24
CA ASP A 507 16.61 -11.95 8.99
C ASP A 507 15.89 -13.23 8.54
N ALA A 508 14.56 -13.20 8.37
CA ALA A 508 13.80 -14.32 7.81
C ALA A 508 14.18 -14.66 6.35
N LEU A 509 14.57 -13.67 5.55
CA LEU A 509 15.11 -13.89 4.21
C LEU A 509 16.45 -14.62 4.26
N ASN A 510 17.32 -14.23 5.19
CA ASN A 510 18.61 -14.89 5.41
C ASN A 510 18.43 -16.34 5.84
N ASP A 511 17.54 -16.60 6.79
CA ASP A 511 17.25 -17.96 7.25
C ASP A 511 16.75 -18.82 6.08
N ARG A 512 15.80 -18.29 5.28
CA ARG A 512 15.32 -18.97 4.06
C ARG A 512 16.42 -19.21 3.03
N PHE A 513 17.32 -18.24 2.85
CA PHE A 513 18.44 -18.38 1.93
C PHE A 513 19.36 -19.50 2.40
N ASP A 514 19.74 -19.51 3.68
CA ASP A 514 20.64 -20.51 4.27
C ASP A 514 20.01 -21.92 4.27
N ASP A 515 18.69 -22.02 4.48
CA ASP A 515 17.94 -23.28 4.43
C ASP A 515 17.85 -23.86 3.01
N MET A 516 17.76 -23.00 1.99
CA MET A 516 17.49 -23.42 0.60
C MET A 516 18.75 -23.51 -0.28
N LEU A 517 19.79 -22.73 0.02
CA LEU A 517 20.93 -22.52 -0.87
C LEU A 517 22.25 -22.58 -0.12
N LEU A 518 23.21 -23.33 -0.69
CA LEU A 518 24.59 -23.34 -0.20
C LEU A 518 25.42 -22.36 -1.04
N GLN A 519 25.91 -21.29 -0.41
CA GLN A 519 26.69 -20.27 -1.10
C GLN A 519 28.19 -20.39 -0.79
N ARG A 520 29.00 -20.43 -1.84
CA ARG A 520 30.44 -20.13 -1.79
C ARG A 520 30.67 -18.73 -2.34
N HIS A 521 31.22 -17.86 -1.50
CA HIS A 521 31.58 -16.49 -1.88
C HIS A 521 32.79 -16.49 -2.83
N LEU A 522 32.80 -15.54 -3.77
CA LEU A 522 33.94 -15.28 -4.66
C LEU A 522 34.53 -13.93 -4.24
N ASP A 523 35.83 -13.89 -3.94
CA ASP A 523 36.56 -12.68 -3.52
C ASP A 523 36.78 -11.73 -4.71
N LEU A 524 35.70 -11.19 -5.27
CA LEU A 524 35.70 -10.27 -6.40
C LEU A 524 35.52 -8.80 -5.98
N GLY A 525 35.55 -8.52 -4.67
CA GLY A 525 35.27 -7.19 -4.11
C GLY A 525 33.78 -6.84 -4.06
N ASN A 526 32.91 -7.64 -4.69
CA ASN A 526 31.46 -7.45 -4.68
C ASN A 526 30.80 -8.26 -3.57
N PRO A 527 29.70 -7.78 -2.96
CA PRO A 527 28.97 -8.54 -1.96
C PRO A 527 28.46 -9.85 -2.56
N GLY A 528 28.53 -10.92 -1.77
CA GLY A 528 27.95 -12.20 -2.15
C GLY A 528 26.43 -12.08 -2.34
N LEU A 529 25.82 -13.04 -3.04
CA LEU A 529 24.39 -13.01 -3.37
C LEU A 529 23.48 -12.79 -2.15
N ARG A 530 23.75 -13.47 -1.03
CA ARG A 530 23.05 -13.25 0.25
C ARG A 530 23.12 -11.80 0.72
N ALA A 531 24.31 -11.21 0.77
CA ALA A 531 24.48 -9.81 1.17
C ALA A 531 23.79 -8.88 0.17
N ALA A 532 23.94 -9.14 -1.14
CA ALA A 532 23.31 -8.35 -2.18
C ALA A 532 21.78 -8.36 -2.12
N LEU A 533 21.14 -9.48 -1.75
CA LEU A 533 19.69 -9.55 -1.54
C LEU A 533 19.21 -8.61 -0.42
N ASN A 534 20.04 -8.40 0.61
CA ASN A 534 19.70 -7.59 1.78
C ASN A 534 20.12 -6.11 1.67
N GLU A 535 21.29 -5.87 1.08
CA GLU A 535 21.97 -4.56 1.11
C GLU A 535 21.69 -3.72 -0.13
N THR A 536 21.02 -4.29 -1.13
CA THR A 536 20.69 -3.58 -2.37
C THR A 536 19.19 -3.64 -2.66
N GLY A 537 18.75 -2.87 -3.67
CA GLY A 537 17.38 -2.92 -4.17
C GLY A 537 16.32 -2.43 -3.18
N VAL A 538 15.22 -3.19 -3.12
CA VAL A 538 14.01 -2.82 -2.37
C VAL A 538 14.25 -2.84 -0.86
N PHE A 539 15.05 -3.79 -0.34
CA PHE A 539 15.38 -3.83 1.09
C PHE A 539 16.16 -2.61 1.54
N ALA A 540 17.25 -2.27 0.84
CA ALA A 540 18.06 -1.10 1.19
C ALA A 540 17.25 0.21 1.13
N GLN A 541 16.43 0.36 0.09
CA GLN A 541 15.54 1.51 -0.07
C GLN A 541 14.54 1.61 1.10
N LEU A 542 13.90 0.50 1.47
CA LEU A 542 12.93 0.50 2.57
C LEU A 542 13.58 0.63 3.94
N ALA A 543 14.76 0.05 4.15
CA ALA A 543 15.52 0.22 5.38
C ALA A 543 15.90 1.70 5.57
N SER A 544 16.39 2.35 4.51
CA SER A 544 16.68 3.79 4.50
C SER A 544 15.42 4.62 4.72
N ALA A 545 14.33 4.33 4.01
CA ALA A 545 13.06 5.05 4.19
C ALA A 545 12.48 4.85 5.60
N ALA A 546 12.64 3.67 6.21
CA ALA A 546 12.18 3.40 7.56
C ALA A 546 13.01 4.15 8.61
N ALA A 547 14.33 4.27 8.40
CA ALA A 547 15.19 5.12 9.22
C ALA A 547 14.78 6.60 9.10
N ASN A 548 14.61 7.10 7.87
CA ASN A 548 14.17 8.47 7.60
C ASN A 548 12.80 8.77 8.22
N LEU A 549 11.88 7.79 8.22
CA LEU A 549 10.56 7.91 8.85
C LEU A 549 10.67 8.07 10.37
N VAL A 550 11.53 7.28 11.03
CA VAL A 550 11.80 7.41 12.46
C VAL A 550 12.40 8.79 12.78
N ASP A 551 13.37 9.24 11.99
CA ASP A 551 13.99 10.55 12.17
C ASP A 551 12.98 11.69 11.92
N HIS A 552 12.10 11.54 10.94
CA HIS A 552 11.02 12.50 10.68
C HIS A 552 10.04 12.56 11.85
N ALA A 553 9.64 11.40 12.40
CA ALA A 553 8.77 11.35 13.58
C ALA A 553 9.41 12.08 14.77
N GLY A 554 10.71 11.87 15.01
CA GLY A 554 11.48 12.60 16.02
C GLY A 554 11.43 14.11 15.83
N ARG A 555 11.76 14.59 14.62
CA ARG A 555 11.72 16.03 14.31
C ARG A 555 10.34 16.67 14.47
N VAL A 556 9.27 15.96 14.11
CA VAL A 556 7.90 16.49 14.26
C VAL A 556 7.51 16.56 15.74
N ALA A 557 7.89 15.55 16.54
CA ALA A 557 7.69 15.58 17.99
C ALA A 557 8.46 16.74 18.66
N GLU A 558 9.71 16.96 18.27
CA GLU A 558 10.52 18.10 18.74
C GLU A 558 9.83 19.43 18.42
N ARG A 559 9.31 19.62 17.19
CA ARG A 559 8.59 20.86 16.84
C ARG A 559 7.32 21.08 17.66
N TYR A 560 6.57 20.04 17.99
CA TYR A 560 5.43 20.16 18.89
C TYR A 560 5.87 20.57 20.30
N GLN A 561 6.96 19.96 20.79
CA GLN A 561 7.53 20.25 22.09
C GLN A 561 8.03 21.70 22.16
N ASP A 562 8.73 22.19 21.12
CA ASP A 562 9.20 23.58 21.03
C ASP A 562 8.04 24.59 21.13
N VAL A 563 6.92 24.35 20.43
CA VAL A 563 5.74 25.22 20.51
C VAL A 563 5.11 25.16 21.90
N ILE A 564 5.04 23.97 22.51
CA ILE A 564 4.50 23.80 23.87
C ILE A 564 5.39 24.49 24.91
N ASP A 565 6.71 24.37 24.80
CA ASP A 565 7.67 25.00 25.71
C ASP A 565 7.64 26.52 25.56
N ALA A 566 7.56 27.04 24.33
CA ALA A 566 7.35 28.47 24.10
C ALA A 566 6.05 29.00 24.75
N VAL A 567 4.96 28.23 24.63
CA VAL A 567 3.68 28.52 25.32
C VAL A 567 3.85 28.50 26.84
N LYS A 568 4.53 27.48 27.36
CA LYS A 568 4.73 27.28 28.80
C LYS A 568 5.61 28.37 29.41
N ASP A 569 6.73 28.72 28.79
CA ASP A 569 7.65 29.75 29.27
C ASP A 569 6.94 31.11 29.39
N ALA A 570 6.10 31.45 28.42
CA ALA A 570 5.28 32.64 28.47
C ALA A 570 4.24 32.62 29.61
N PHE A 571 3.70 31.44 29.95
CA PHE A 571 2.81 31.28 31.11
C PHE A 571 3.57 31.28 32.44
N ASP A 572 4.76 30.71 32.52
CA ASP A 572 5.55 30.69 33.75
C ASP A 572 6.04 32.11 34.09
N GLU A 573 6.51 32.88 33.10
CA GLU A 573 6.81 34.31 33.29
C GLU A 573 5.58 35.08 33.80
N ARG A 574 4.40 34.71 33.31
CA ARG A 574 3.15 35.32 33.77
C ARG A 574 2.70 34.82 35.13
N ARG A 575 2.83 33.54 35.48
CA ARG A 575 2.49 33.02 36.82
C ARG A 575 3.27 33.74 37.90
N VAL A 576 4.52 34.12 37.62
CA VAL A 576 5.31 34.99 38.49
C VAL A 576 4.66 36.38 38.64
N ARG A 577 4.11 36.95 37.57
CA ARG A 577 3.40 38.25 37.59
C ARG A 577 1.96 38.18 38.13
N GLU A 578 1.28 37.05 37.97
CA GLU A 578 -0.10 36.81 38.44
C GLU A 578 -0.12 36.34 39.89
N GLY A 579 0.91 35.64 40.38
CA GLY A 579 1.09 35.39 41.80
C GLY A 579 1.04 36.69 42.61
N ASP A 580 1.62 37.76 42.06
CA ASP A 580 1.57 39.12 42.61
C ASP A 580 0.15 39.74 42.53
N ALA A 581 -0.66 39.37 41.54
CA ALA A 581 -2.06 39.83 41.41
C ALA A 581 -3.05 39.02 42.27
N ILE A 582 -2.85 37.70 42.40
CA ILE A 582 -3.63 36.82 43.29
C ILE A 582 -3.30 37.14 44.74
N GLN A 583 -2.04 37.46 45.07
CA GLN A 583 -1.70 38.03 46.37
C GLN A 583 -2.46 39.35 46.62
N LYS A 584 -2.54 40.26 45.64
CA LYS A 584 -3.35 41.50 45.78
C LYS A 584 -4.85 41.23 45.92
N ALA A 585 -5.41 40.28 45.17
CA ALA A 585 -6.81 39.88 45.30
C ALA A 585 -7.10 39.17 46.62
N GLY A 586 -6.17 38.32 47.09
CA GLY A 586 -6.21 37.69 48.41
C GLY A 586 -6.11 38.72 49.54
N VAL A 587 -5.29 39.76 49.38
CA VAL A 587 -5.24 40.91 50.29
C VAL A 587 -6.56 41.66 50.30
N ILE A 588 -7.18 41.91 49.14
CA ILE A 588 -8.50 42.57 49.06
C ILE A 588 -9.59 41.69 49.70
N LEU A 589 -9.57 40.38 49.47
CA LEU A 589 -10.51 39.43 50.07
C LEU A 589 -10.33 39.36 51.59
N ALA A 590 -9.08 39.32 52.06
CA ALA A 590 -8.76 39.36 53.49
C ALA A 590 -9.18 40.69 54.12
N LEU A 591 -8.99 41.82 53.43
CA LEU A 591 -9.46 43.14 53.87
C LEU A 591 -10.98 43.21 53.95
N SER A 592 -11.70 42.60 53.00
CA SER A 592 -13.17 42.58 53.01
C SER A 592 -13.73 41.65 54.07
N LEU A 593 -13.12 40.49 54.32
CA LEU A 593 -13.45 39.61 55.44
C LEU A 593 -13.13 40.25 56.81
N ALA A 594 -12.00 40.97 56.91
CA ALA A 594 -11.65 41.73 58.10
C ALA A 594 -12.63 42.87 58.35
N PHE A 595 -13.03 43.59 57.29
CA PHE A 595 -14.03 44.66 57.38
C PHE A 595 -15.39 44.12 57.84
N ASP A 596 -15.85 42.99 57.28
CA ASP A 596 -17.10 42.32 57.67
C ASP A 596 -17.06 41.84 59.13
N SER A 597 -15.90 41.34 59.58
CA SER A 597 -15.67 40.96 60.98
C SER A 597 -15.71 42.17 61.92
N ILE A 598 -15.11 43.31 61.53
CA ILE A 598 -15.15 44.56 62.30
C ILE A 598 -16.60 45.09 62.39
N VAL A 599 -17.33 45.10 61.27
CA VAL A 599 -18.75 45.53 61.25
C VAL A 599 -19.61 44.63 62.14
N SER A 600 -19.37 43.31 62.11
CA SER A 600 -20.07 42.35 62.98
C SER A 600 -19.75 42.56 64.46
N ILE A 601 -18.50 42.84 64.81
CA ILE A 601 -18.09 43.15 66.20
C ILE A 601 -18.70 44.48 66.68
N VAL A 602 -18.69 45.52 65.84
CA VAL A 602 -19.33 46.81 66.16
C VAL A 602 -20.83 46.64 66.38
N SER A 603 -21.51 45.89 65.50
CA SER A 603 -22.92 45.53 65.65
C SER A 603 -23.19 44.73 66.94
N ALA A 604 -22.26 43.89 67.39
CA ALA A 604 -22.46 43.05 68.58
C ALA A 604 -22.13 43.77 69.89
N THR A 605 -21.32 44.84 69.83
CA THR A 605 -20.84 45.59 71.01
C THR A 605 -21.61 46.87 71.28
N GLU A 606 -22.51 47.28 70.38
CA GLU A 606 -23.30 48.49 70.55
C GLU A 606 -24.39 48.29 71.63
N PRO A 607 -24.32 49.01 72.76
CA PRO A 607 -25.31 48.88 73.83
C PRO A 607 -26.65 49.46 73.38
N GLU A 608 -27.77 48.80 73.73
CA GLU A 608 -29.15 49.26 73.52
C GLU A 608 -29.34 50.71 74.00
N ARG A 609 -29.02 51.70 73.17
CA ARG A 609 -29.35 53.11 73.41
C ARG A 609 -30.60 53.43 72.62
N SER A 610 -31.70 53.54 73.35
CA SER A 610 -33.01 53.96 72.88
C SER A 610 -32.96 55.36 72.29
N GLY A 611 -32.81 55.46 70.96
CA GLY A 611 -32.93 56.69 70.20
C GLY A 611 -33.01 56.37 68.71
N GLU A 612 -33.82 57.12 67.96
CA GLU A 612 -34.11 56.90 66.52
C GLU A 612 -32.87 56.80 65.60
N GLN A 613 -31.68 57.15 66.10
CA GLN A 613 -30.40 56.95 65.44
C GLN A 613 -29.85 55.51 65.51
N GLY A 614 -30.48 54.56 66.20
CA GLY A 614 -30.02 53.15 66.24
C GLY A 614 -30.49 52.28 65.07
N ALA A 615 -31.47 52.72 64.28
CA ALA A 615 -32.14 51.86 63.28
C ALA A 615 -31.37 51.68 61.95
N TRP A 616 -30.42 52.56 61.62
CA TRP A 616 -29.71 52.53 60.32
C TRP A 616 -28.45 51.65 60.33
N LEU A 617 -27.85 51.42 61.51
CA LEU A 617 -26.65 50.58 61.67
C LEU A 617 -26.88 49.10 61.32
N PRO A 618 -27.99 48.45 61.73
CA PRO A 618 -28.32 47.09 61.30
C PRO A 618 -28.53 47.01 59.78
N VAL A 619 -29.14 48.05 59.18
CA VAL A 619 -29.36 48.12 57.74
C VAL A 619 -28.02 48.23 56.99
N LEU A 620 -27.07 49.01 57.49
CA LEU A 620 -25.71 49.08 56.92
C LEU A 620 -24.94 47.77 57.07
N ALA A 621 -25.03 47.11 58.22
CA ALA A 621 -24.39 45.81 58.45
C ALA A 621 -24.96 44.73 57.51
N TRP A 622 -26.29 44.65 57.39
CA TRP A 622 -26.94 43.69 56.48
C TRP A 622 -26.68 43.98 55.01
N THR A 623 -26.67 45.26 54.60
CA THR A 623 -26.39 45.63 53.21
C THR A 623 -24.93 45.39 52.85
N SER A 624 -23.98 45.72 53.74
CA SER A 624 -22.55 45.43 53.51
C SER A 624 -22.26 43.92 53.45
N GLY A 625 -22.78 43.13 54.39
CA GLY A 625 -22.66 41.66 54.36
C GLY A 625 -23.30 41.03 53.11
N SER A 626 -24.48 41.53 52.69
CA SER A 626 -25.14 41.07 51.47
C SER A 626 -24.34 41.41 50.20
N ILE A 627 -23.72 42.59 50.15
CA ILE A 627 -22.85 43.00 49.04
C ILE A 627 -21.62 42.09 48.99
N VAL A 628 -20.97 41.81 50.12
CA VAL A 628 -19.81 40.91 50.18
C VAL A 628 -20.19 39.50 49.73
N LEU A 629 -21.29 38.94 50.24
CA LEU A 629 -21.78 37.61 49.86
C LEU A 629 -22.11 37.53 48.37
N LEU A 630 -22.86 38.50 47.84
CA LEU A 630 -23.25 38.54 46.42
C LEU A 630 -22.03 38.71 45.52
N THR A 631 -21.03 39.46 45.95
CA THR A 631 -19.74 39.61 45.25
C THR A 631 -18.96 38.29 45.26
N ALA A 632 -18.91 37.57 46.39
CA ALA A 632 -18.27 36.26 46.48
C ALA A 632 -18.99 35.19 45.64
N LEU A 633 -20.32 35.20 45.60
CA LEU A 633 -21.14 34.27 44.82
C LEU A 633 -21.03 34.56 43.31
N MET A 634 -21.06 35.84 42.92
CA MET A 634 -20.76 36.28 41.55
C MET A 634 -19.34 35.90 41.15
N PHE A 635 -18.37 36.04 42.04
CA PHE A 635 -16.98 35.62 41.82
C PHE A 635 -16.86 34.10 41.65
N GLY A 636 -17.55 33.30 42.48
CA GLY A 636 -17.59 31.84 42.35
C GLY A 636 -18.25 31.36 41.04
N VAL A 637 -19.37 31.97 40.64
CA VAL A 637 -20.01 31.71 39.33
C VAL A 637 -19.12 32.15 38.17
N TRP A 638 -18.35 33.23 38.35
CA TRP A 638 -17.38 33.68 37.36
C TRP A 638 -16.18 32.71 37.27
N MET A 639 -15.65 32.23 38.39
CA MET A 639 -14.57 31.23 38.45
C MET A 639 -14.97 29.90 37.80
N THR A 640 -16.20 29.41 38.03
CA THR A 640 -16.70 28.20 37.35
C THR A 640 -16.91 28.39 35.85
N ARG A 641 -16.98 29.63 35.36
CA ARG A 641 -16.99 29.95 33.93
C ARG A 641 -15.59 30.08 33.33
N LEU A 642 -14.57 30.36 34.15
CA LEU A 642 -13.17 30.50 33.71
C LEU A 642 -12.48 29.16 33.41
N GLY A 643 -12.99 28.03 33.92
CA GLY A 643 -12.45 26.70 33.60
C GLY A 643 -13.03 26.05 32.33
N ARG A 644 -13.70 26.81 31.47
CA ARG A 644 -14.38 26.26 30.28
C ARG A 644 -13.52 26.49 29.04
N LEU A 645 -13.00 25.40 28.50
CA LEU A 645 -12.18 25.40 27.30
C LEU A 645 -12.94 25.87 26.06
N GLY A 646 -12.31 26.81 25.35
CA GLY A 646 -12.83 27.39 24.12
C GLY A 646 -14.11 28.24 24.29
N ASP A 647 -14.48 28.93 23.22
CA ASP A 647 -15.72 29.70 23.21
C ASP A 647 -16.95 28.78 23.11
N ARG A 648 -18.12 29.41 23.08
CA ARG A 648 -19.38 28.69 22.91
C ARG A 648 -19.46 28.02 21.54
N ALA A 649 -18.82 28.56 20.51
CA ALA A 649 -18.85 28.01 19.16
C ALA A 649 -18.03 26.72 19.09
N PHE A 650 -16.79 26.75 19.59
CA PHE A 650 -15.93 25.59 19.77
C PHE A 650 -16.65 24.47 20.53
N ARG A 651 -17.18 24.74 21.73
CA ARG A 651 -17.88 23.72 22.53
C ARG A 651 -19.12 23.16 21.84
N THR A 652 -19.86 23.99 21.10
CA THR A 652 -21.02 23.51 20.34
C THR A 652 -20.59 22.57 19.20
N ARG A 653 -19.45 22.84 18.55
CA ARG A 653 -18.87 21.95 17.53
C ARG A 653 -18.27 20.69 18.15
N TYR A 654 -17.57 20.82 19.27
CA TYR A 654 -16.89 19.73 19.97
C TYR A 654 -17.88 18.72 20.56
N ASP A 655 -18.80 19.19 21.42
CA ASP A 655 -19.77 18.32 22.14
C ASP A 655 -21.01 17.97 21.28
N GLY A 656 -21.34 18.80 20.30
CA GLY A 656 -22.60 18.71 19.54
C GLY A 656 -23.84 19.11 20.35
N THR A 657 -23.69 19.46 21.64
CA THR A 657 -24.82 19.84 22.48
C THR A 657 -25.28 21.27 22.17
N ARG A 658 -26.27 21.42 21.29
CA ARG A 658 -27.20 22.55 21.43
C ARG A 658 -28.01 22.27 22.71
N ARG A 659 -27.88 23.14 23.73
CA ARG A 659 -28.82 23.19 24.87
C ARG A 659 -30.21 23.00 24.30
N ARG A 660 -30.90 21.93 24.70
CA ARG A 660 -32.33 21.73 24.43
C ARG A 660 -33.03 23.01 24.90
N GLY A 661 -33.32 23.91 23.98
CA GLY A 661 -34.26 24.99 24.25
C GLY A 661 -35.58 24.34 24.66
N PRO A 662 -36.40 24.96 25.53
CA PRO A 662 -37.68 24.40 25.94
C PRO A 662 -38.69 24.15 24.80
N GLY A 663 -38.39 24.59 23.57
CA GLY A 663 -39.24 24.37 22.38
C GLY A 663 -39.07 22.98 21.78
N ARG A 664 -40.07 22.11 21.98
CA ARG A 664 -40.12 20.68 21.59
C ARG A 664 -40.23 20.35 20.08
N PHE A 665 -40.19 21.29 19.13
CA PHE A 665 -40.80 21.05 17.80
C PHE A 665 -39.94 21.03 16.54
N ARG A 666 -38.60 21.02 16.59
CA ARG A 666 -37.79 20.72 15.38
C ARG A 666 -36.84 19.55 15.61
N ARG A 667 -37.23 18.41 15.03
CA ARG A 667 -36.48 17.16 14.93
C ARG A 667 -35.46 17.20 13.78
N ASP A 668 -34.91 18.38 13.48
CA ASP A 668 -33.88 18.52 12.45
C ASP A 668 -32.66 17.71 12.89
N ALA A 669 -32.10 16.95 11.95
CA ALA A 669 -31.06 15.96 12.14
C ALA A 669 -30.04 16.38 13.22
N ARG A 670 -29.98 15.62 14.32
CA ARG A 670 -28.91 15.76 15.31
C ARG A 670 -27.61 15.32 14.64
N THR A 671 -26.93 16.26 14.02
CA THR A 671 -25.50 16.18 13.77
C THR A 671 -24.78 15.84 15.08
N ASP A 672 -24.03 14.76 15.08
CA ASP A 672 -23.17 14.42 16.20
C ASP A 672 -22.03 15.47 16.31
N GLY A 673 -21.56 15.77 17.53
CA GLY A 673 -20.41 16.66 17.74
C GLY A 673 -19.09 16.01 17.32
N LEU A 674 -18.01 16.78 17.21
CA LEU A 674 -16.68 16.28 16.86
C LEU A 674 -16.27 15.08 17.71
N TRP A 675 -16.46 15.16 19.04
CA TRP A 675 -16.10 14.07 19.95
C TRP A 675 -16.75 12.74 19.57
N ARG A 676 -18.02 12.79 19.16
CA ARG A 676 -18.77 11.59 18.78
C ARG A 676 -18.41 11.09 17.39
N PHE A 677 -18.12 12.00 16.47
CA PHE A 677 -17.54 11.63 15.18
C PHE A 677 -16.19 10.94 15.35
N MET A 678 -15.26 11.49 16.13
CA MET A 678 -13.96 10.88 16.42
C MET A 678 -14.14 9.52 17.07
N LYS A 679 -15.04 9.38 18.05
CA LYS A 679 -15.36 8.09 18.66
C LYS A 679 -15.81 7.04 17.63
N ASN A 680 -16.73 7.42 16.74
CA ASN A 680 -17.29 6.50 15.73
C ASN A 680 -16.32 6.19 14.58
N SER A 681 -15.40 7.10 14.28
CA SER A 681 -14.39 6.96 13.21
C SER A 681 -13.02 6.54 13.73
N SER A 682 -12.86 6.33 15.04
CA SER A 682 -11.61 5.87 15.66
C SER A 682 -11.20 4.48 15.17
N THR A 683 -9.89 4.22 15.16
CA THR A 683 -9.33 2.91 14.82
C THR A 683 -9.99 1.80 15.67
N ASP A 684 -10.15 2.01 16.97
CA ASP A 684 -10.74 1.01 17.88
C ASP A 684 -12.19 0.66 17.53
N ALA A 685 -13.01 1.66 17.20
CA ALA A 685 -14.39 1.43 16.79
C ALA A 685 -14.47 0.66 15.46
N LEU A 686 -13.67 1.06 14.48
CA LEU A 686 -13.65 0.41 13.16
C LEU A 686 -13.07 -1.01 13.23
N GLU A 687 -12.04 -1.25 14.05
CA GLU A 687 -11.52 -2.60 14.32
C GLU A 687 -12.53 -3.47 15.09
N GLY A 688 -13.35 -2.88 15.95
CA GLY A 688 -14.48 -3.58 16.58
C GLY A 688 -15.45 -4.11 15.53
N HIS A 689 -15.89 -3.25 14.60
CA HIS A 689 -16.77 -3.64 13.50
C HIS A 689 -16.13 -4.65 12.53
N LEU A 690 -14.82 -4.56 12.32
CA LEU A 690 -14.09 -5.53 11.50
C LEU A 690 -14.03 -6.90 12.17
N ARG A 691 -13.78 -6.96 13.48
CA ARG A 691 -13.80 -8.19 14.29
C ARG A 691 -15.18 -8.85 14.33
N ASP A 692 -16.23 -8.06 14.38
CA ASP A 692 -17.62 -8.53 14.35
C ASP A 692 -18.06 -9.02 12.95
N ALA A 693 -17.18 -8.97 11.95
CA ALA A 693 -17.44 -9.41 10.57
C ALA A 693 -18.70 -8.77 9.95
N GLN A 694 -18.90 -7.47 10.19
CA GLN A 694 -20.09 -6.75 9.72
C GLN A 694 -20.28 -6.84 8.20
N PRO A 695 -21.53 -6.95 7.70
CA PRO A 695 -21.83 -7.15 6.30
C PRO A 695 -21.49 -5.91 5.44
N PRO A 696 -21.33 -6.05 4.10
CA PRO A 696 -21.01 -4.93 3.21
C PRO A 696 -21.98 -3.73 3.30
N GLU A 697 -23.26 -3.98 3.57
CA GLU A 697 -24.31 -2.96 3.72
C GLU A 697 -24.07 -2.09 4.96
N PHE A 698 -23.61 -2.69 6.06
CA PHE A 698 -23.24 -1.96 7.28
C PHE A 698 -22.14 -0.94 6.98
N TRP A 699 -21.08 -1.37 6.30
CA TRP A 699 -19.97 -0.48 5.94
C TRP A 699 -20.41 0.65 5.01
N ARG A 700 -21.32 0.38 4.07
CA ARG A 700 -21.89 1.43 3.20
C ARG A 700 -22.68 2.47 3.98
N GLU A 701 -23.48 2.03 4.95
CA GLU A 701 -24.27 2.93 5.79
C GLU A 701 -23.37 3.71 6.74
N LEU A 702 -22.37 3.06 7.33
CA LEU A 702 -21.37 3.69 8.17
C LEU A 702 -20.57 4.75 7.39
N ASP A 703 -20.11 4.44 6.18
CA ASP A 703 -19.43 5.39 5.28
C ASP A 703 -20.30 6.61 4.99
N ARG A 704 -21.56 6.41 4.57
CA ARG A 704 -22.52 7.52 4.33
C ARG A 704 -22.75 8.37 5.58
N ARG A 705 -22.94 7.74 6.74
CA ARG A 705 -23.14 8.45 8.01
C ARG A 705 -21.91 9.26 8.41
N LEU A 706 -20.73 8.65 8.42
CA LEU A 706 -19.48 9.32 8.80
C LEU A 706 -19.18 10.50 7.86
N VAL A 707 -19.46 10.36 6.57
CA VAL A 707 -19.30 11.42 5.57
C VAL A 707 -20.28 12.56 5.79
N ALA A 708 -21.54 12.27 6.10
CA ALA A 708 -22.53 13.28 6.45
C ALA A 708 -22.18 14.03 7.75
N ASP A 709 -21.68 13.30 8.76
CA ASP A 709 -21.22 13.88 10.02
C ASP A 709 -19.99 14.77 9.79
N LEU A 710 -19.00 14.29 9.01
CA LEU A 710 -17.79 15.06 8.67
C LEU A 710 -18.12 16.32 7.86
N SER A 711 -18.98 16.22 6.84
CA SER A 711 -19.36 17.37 6.02
C SER A 711 -20.10 18.41 6.85
N ALA A 712 -21.03 17.98 7.72
CA ALA A 712 -21.74 18.87 8.62
C ALA A 712 -20.81 19.54 9.65
N LEU A 713 -19.78 18.84 10.14
CA LEU A 713 -18.77 19.40 11.05
C LEU A 713 -17.86 20.41 10.35
N TRP A 714 -17.48 20.15 9.11
CA TRP A 714 -16.62 21.00 8.29
C TRP A 714 -17.32 22.29 7.84
N ASP A 715 -18.58 22.18 7.40
CA ASP A 715 -19.36 23.31 6.89
C ASP A 715 -20.01 24.14 8.02
N ARG A 716 -20.13 23.57 9.24
CA ARG A 716 -20.69 24.28 10.41
C ARG A 716 -19.88 25.52 10.76
N PRO A 717 -20.60 26.62 11.00
CA PRO A 717 -20.37 27.91 10.37
C PRO A 717 -18.93 28.39 10.52
N ARG A 718 -18.18 28.25 9.43
CA ARG A 718 -17.20 29.27 9.00
C ARG A 718 -17.90 30.53 8.45
N SER A 719 -19.24 30.54 8.43
CA SER A 719 -20.10 31.48 7.70
C SER A 719 -20.50 32.78 8.42
N SER A 720 -20.13 33.01 9.69
CA SER A 720 -20.50 34.28 10.36
C SER A 720 -19.35 35.21 10.72
N HIS A 721 -18.10 34.74 10.81
CA HIS A 721 -16.99 35.54 11.36
C HIS A 721 -15.69 35.49 10.53
N TYR A 722 -15.61 34.71 9.46
CA TYR A 722 -14.50 34.89 8.52
C TYR A 722 -14.78 36.13 7.66
N PRO A 723 -13.80 37.06 7.52
CA PRO A 723 -13.93 38.15 6.58
C PRO A 723 -14.20 37.59 5.17
N PRO A 724 -14.94 38.32 4.33
CA PRO A 724 -15.34 37.84 3.01
C PRO A 724 -14.14 37.36 2.19
N VAL A 725 -14.41 36.33 1.40
CA VAL A 725 -13.56 35.72 0.36
C VAL A 725 -12.62 36.76 -0.26
N GLY A 726 -11.31 36.65 0.03
CA GLY A 726 -10.29 37.58 -0.47
C GLY A 726 -8.94 37.53 0.27
N ARG A 727 -8.93 37.08 1.53
CA ARG A 727 -7.68 36.79 2.26
C ARG A 727 -7.19 35.37 1.96
N THR A 728 -5.92 35.24 1.58
CA THR A 728 -5.26 33.95 1.36
C THR A 728 -5.07 33.20 2.68
N SER A 729 -4.78 31.88 2.66
CA SER A 729 -4.49 31.12 3.89
C SER A 729 -3.30 31.70 4.67
N ALA A 730 -2.38 32.38 3.98
CA ALA A 730 -1.27 33.11 4.58
C ALA A 730 -1.76 34.32 5.39
N ASP A 731 -2.79 35.03 4.92
CA ASP A 731 -3.36 36.20 5.59
C ASP A 731 -4.18 35.83 6.83
N LEU A 732 -4.72 34.60 6.88
CA LEU A 732 -5.56 34.10 7.99
C LEU A 732 -4.82 33.99 9.32
N TYR A 733 -3.49 34.03 9.33
CA TYR A 733 -2.67 33.85 10.54
C TYR A 733 -1.74 35.04 10.84
N THR A 734 -1.96 36.18 10.18
CA THR A 734 -1.20 37.41 10.43
C THR A 734 -2.02 38.36 11.30
N PRO A 735 -1.45 38.92 12.39
CA PRO A 735 -2.17 39.86 13.23
C PRO A 735 -2.62 41.07 12.41
N ALA A 736 -3.87 41.51 12.61
CA ALA A 736 -4.36 42.70 11.94
C ALA A 736 -3.56 43.91 12.44
N ARG A 737 -2.69 44.48 11.59
CA ARG A 737 -1.85 45.67 11.90
C ARG A 737 -2.65 46.96 12.18
N ARG A 738 -3.94 46.89 12.54
CA ARG A 738 -4.77 48.06 12.84
C ARG A 738 -4.83 48.28 14.36
N PRO A 739 -4.10 49.27 14.91
CA PRO A 739 -4.06 49.53 16.35
C PRO A 739 -5.43 49.90 16.94
N ASP A 740 -6.41 50.27 16.11
CA ASP A 740 -7.70 50.83 16.53
C ASP A 740 -8.76 49.75 16.85
N LEU A 741 -8.53 48.48 16.47
CA LEU A 741 -9.53 47.40 16.55
C LEU A 741 -9.05 46.16 17.32
N VAL A 742 -8.20 46.36 18.32
CA VAL A 742 -7.61 45.31 19.18
C VAL A 742 -8.64 44.30 19.71
N GLY A 743 -9.79 44.78 20.18
CA GLY A 743 -10.80 43.89 20.77
C GLY A 743 -11.44 42.95 19.74
N ALA A 744 -11.51 43.38 18.49
CA ALA A 744 -11.97 42.57 17.36
C ALA A 744 -10.88 41.59 16.93
N ASP A 745 -9.62 42.02 16.85
CA ASP A 745 -8.46 41.18 16.51
C ASP A 745 -8.30 40.00 17.50
N ILE A 746 -8.37 40.25 18.81
CA ILE A 746 -8.32 39.18 19.83
C ILE A 746 -9.53 38.23 19.71
N ALA A 747 -10.72 38.75 19.37
CA ALA A 747 -11.89 37.91 19.19
C ALA A 747 -11.77 37.05 17.93
N GLU A 748 -11.16 37.59 16.87
CA GLU A 748 -10.85 36.90 15.62
C GLU A 748 -9.80 35.80 15.86
N LEU A 749 -8.65 36.12 16.47
CA LEU A 749 -7.63 35.13 16.83
C LEU A 749 -8.18 34.02 17.72
N HIS A 750 -8.99 34.35 18.72
CA HIS A 750 -9.65 33.35 19.56
C HIS A 750 -10.56 32.41 18.76
N ALA A 751 -11.32 32.96 17.81
CA ALA A 751 -12.17 32.15 16.93
C ALA A 751 -11.35 31.29 15.95
N GLN A 752 -10.24 31.83 15.42
CA GLN A 752 -9.31 31.10 14.56
C GLN A 752 -8.66 29.94 15.30
N VAL A 753 -8.20 30.13 16.54
CA VAL A 753 -7.72 29.03 17.39
C VAL A 753 -8.80 27.97 17.60
N GLY A 754 -10.03 28.39 17.87
CA GLY A 754 -11.16 27.45 17.99
C GLY A 754 -11.39 26.64 16.72
N SER A 755 -11.30 27.26 15.54
CA SER A 755 -11.40 26.55 14.25
C SER A 755 -10.21 25.63 14.01
N TRP A 756 -8.99 26.14 14.17
CA TRP A 756 -7.75 25.38 14.02
C TRP A 756 -7.75 24.16 14.93
N SER A 757 -8.21 24.27 16.18
CA SER A 757 -8.24 23.14 17.12
C SER A 757 -9.20 22.04 16.65
N ILE A 758 -10.38 22.41 16.14
CA ILE A 758 -11.33 21.44 15.56
C ILE A 758 -10.75 20.78 14.32
N ASP A 759 -10.16 21.57 13.42
CA ASP A 759 -9.60 21.08 12.17
C ASP A 759 -8.36 20.20 12.42
N ALA A 760 -7.52 20.57 13.38
CA ALA A 760 -6.36 19.80 13.83
C ALA A 760 -6.81 18.43 14.33
N LEU A 761 -7.77 18.39 15.26
CA LEU A 761 -8.32 17.13 15.78
C LEU A 761 -8.95 16.29 14.66
N LEU A 762 -9.71 16.88 13.74
CA LEU A 762 -10.28 16.14 12.61
C LEU A 762 -9.23 15.45 11.72
N PHE A 763 -8.07 16.06 11.55
CA PHE A 763 -7.04 15.55 10.64
C PHE A 763 -6.04 14.63 11.33
N THR A 764 -5.72 14.91 12.59
CA THR A 764 -4.74 14.15 13.38
C THR A 764 -5.36 12.90 14.01
N GLU A 765 -6.59 12.98 14.51
CA GLU A 765 -7.29 11.89 15.20
C GLU A 765 -8.08 10.95 14.26
N ARG A 766 -7.86 11.06 12.94
CA ARG A 766 -8.51 10.16 11.99
C ARG A 766 -8.04 8.72 12.20
N ALA A 767 -8.86 7.75 11.78
CA ALA A 767 -8.42 6.35 11.74
C ALA A 767 -7.07 6.22 11.01
N ARG A 768 -6.13 5.55 11.68
CA ARG A 768 -4.74 5.47 11.28
C ARG A 768 -4.55 4.72 9.96
N ARG A 769 -5.34 3.65 9.74
CA ARG A 769 -5.27 2.78 8.55
C ARG A 769 -6.62 2.67 7.83
N LEU A 770 -7.08 3.73 7.15
CA LEU A 770 -8.38 3.71 6.46
C LEU A 770 -8.47 2.61 5.39
N TYR A 771 -7.33 2.22 4.80
CA TYR A 771 -7.27 1.14 3.81
C TYR A 771 -7.79 -0.22 4.30
N ARG A 772 -7.84 -0.43 5.63
CA ARG A 772 -8.43 -1.65 6.22
C ARG A 772 -9.95 -1.65 6.14
N TYR A 773 -10.59 -0.48 6.06
CA TYR A 773 -12.04 -0.32 6.15
C TYR A 773 -12.66 -0.01 4.79
N ARG A 774 -13.95 -0.36 4.62
CA ARG A 774 -14.69 -0.12 3.38
C ARG A 774 -15.35 1.26 3.39
N LEU A 775 -14.53 2.32 3.50
CA LEU A 775 -14.96 3.71 3.66
C LEU A 775 -14.47 4.63 2.52
N PRO A 776 -14.81 4.35 1.25
CA PRO A 776 -14.32 5.11 0.10
C PRO A 776 -14.77 6.56 0.09
N ARG A 777 -16.01 6.86 0.49
CA ARG A 777 -16.51 8.24 0.49
C ARG A 777 -15.79 9.06 1.55
N LEU A 778 -15.59 8.48 2.73
CA LEU A 778 -14.86 9.15 3.80
C LEU A 778 -13.41 9.45 3.40
N ALA A 779 -12.72 8.48 2.79
CA ALA A 779 -11.35 8.66 2.31
C ALA A 779 -11.23 9.78 1.26
N LEU A 780 -12.14 9.81 0.29
CA LEU A 780 -12.22 10.87 -0.72
C LEU A 780 -12.55 12.24 -0.10
N LEU A 781 -13.51 12.28 0.84
CA LEU A 781 -13.89 13.53 1.50
C LEU A 781 -12.72 14.12 2.29
N TYR A 782 -11.96 13.30 3.03
CA TYR A 782 -10.75 13.76 3.72
C TYR A 782 -9.74 14.40 2.75
N ARG A 783 -9.50 13.82 1.56
CA ARG A 783 -8.62 14.44 0.55
C ARG A 783 -9.18 15.76 0.03
N CYS A 784 -10.49 15.81 -0.25
CA CYS A 784 -11.15 17.04 -0.71
C CYS A 784 -11.03 18.17 0.31
N ILE A 785 -11.41 17.94 1.57
CA ILE A 785 -11.40 18.98 2.61
C ILE A 785 -9.98 19.50 2.88
N GLY A 786 -8.96 18.63 2.82
CA GLY A 786 -7.56 19.04 2.96
C GLY A 786 -7.11 20.07 1.91
N ARG A 787 -7.72 20.05 0.72
CA ARG A 787 -7.41 20.95 -0.41
C ARG A 787 -8.36 22.15 -0.53
N MET A 788 -9.35 22.27 0.34
CA MET A 788 -10.27 23.41 0.31
C MET A 788 -9.55 24.69 0.78
N PRO A 789 -9.89 25.88 0.25
CA PRO A 789 -9.26 27.15 0.65
C PRO A 789 -9.27 27.43 2.16
N ALA A 790 -10.29 26.93 2.87
CA ALA A 790 -10.42 27.10 4.32
C ALA A 790 -9.58 26.11 5.15
N SER A 791 -8.86 25.19 4.52
CA SER A 791 -7.97 24.24 5.19
C SER A 791 -6.61 24.88 5.48
N PHE A 792 -6.14 24.75 6.71
CA PHE A 792 -4.78 25.16 7.07
C PHE A 792 -3.70 24.27 6.42
N LEU A 793 -4.08 23.15 5.79
CA LEU A 793 -3.13 22.32 5.02
C LEU A 793 -2.68 22.98 3.71
N ARG A 794 -3.32 24.07 3.27
CA ARG A 794 -2.93 24.84 2.07
C ARG A 794 -1.96 25.99 2.36
N LEU A 795 -1.20 25.96 3.44
CA LEU A 795 -0.18 26.98 3.66
C LEU A 795 0.83 26.92 2.49
N GLU A 796 0.97 28.03 1.76
CA GLU A 796 1.70 28.14 0.48
C GLU A 796 3.17 27.68 0.54
N HIS A 797 3.72 27.53 1.74
CA HIS A 797 5.10 27.11 1.98
C HIS A 797 5.26 25.59 2.20
N LEU A 798 4.17 24.83 2.16
CA LEU A 798 4.20 23.38 2.30
C LEU A 798 4.13 22.70 0.95
N ALA A 799 4.81 21.56 0.82
CA ALA A 799 4.82 20.82 -0.43
C ALA A 799 3.37 20.52 -0.87
N PRO A 800 3.00 20.81 -2.13
CA PRO A 800 1.63 20.68 -2.66
C PRO A 800 1.07 19.23 -2.64
N THR A 801 1.84 18.28 -2.13
CA THR A 801 1.56 16.84 -2.11
C THR A 801 0.93 16.34 -0.81
N THR A 802 0.81 17.17 0.23
CA THR A 802 0.26 16.74 1.52
C THR A 802 -1.25 16.48 1.39
N ASN A 803 -1.63 15.20 1.37
CA ASN A 803 -3.02 14.77 1.38
C ASN A 803 -3.36 14.22 2.75
N ILE A 804 -4.61 14.30 3.20
CA ILE A 804 -4.96 13.70 4.49
C ILE A 804 -4.89 12.18 4.43
N VAL A 805 -5.31 11.58 3.30
CA VAL A 805 -5.21 10.16 2.98
C VAL A 805 -4.14 9.99 1.92
N SER A 806 -3.18 9.08 2.10
CA SER A 806 -2.12 8.85 1.11
C SER A 806 -2.68 8.29 -0.20
N GLU A 807 -1.93 8.38 -1.29
CA GLU A 807 -2.34 7.80 -2.58
C GLU A 807 -2.49 6.27 -2.48
N SER A 808 -1.52 5.58 -1.87
CA SER A 808 -1.57 4.13 -1.63
C SER A 808 -2.73 3.70 -0.73
N GLU A 809 -3.07 4.51 0.27
CA GLU A 809 -4.22 4.27 1.14
C GLU A 809 -5.53 4.39 0.33
N LEU A 810 -5.68 5.46 -0.47
CA LEU A 810 -6.84 5.65 -1.34
C LEU A 810 -6.98 4.53 -2.37
N ASP A 811 -5.90 4.20 -3.07
CA ASP A 811 -5.86 3.16 -4.10
C ASP A 811 -6.27 1.80 -3.53
N THR A 812 -5.86 1.49 -2.30
CA THR A 812 -6.26 0.27 -1.62
C THR A 812 -7.74 0.28 -1.20
N VAL A 813 -8.25 1.39 -0.67
CA VAL A 813 -9.69 1.56 -0.37
C VAL A 813 -10.53 1.39 -1.64
N MET A 814 -10.11 2.02 -2.73
CA MET A 814 -10.83 2.04 -4.00
C MET A 814 -10.79 0.70 -4.74
N ARG A 815 -9.66 -0.02 -4.68
CA ARG A 815 -9.58 -1.40 -5.19
C ARG A 815 -10.53 -2.33 -4.44
N ARG A 816 -10.65 -2.19 -3.11
CA ARG A 816 -11.61 -2.96 -2.30
C ARG A 816 -13.05 -2.60 -2.64
N TYR A 817 -13.33 -1.30 -2.82
CA TYR A 817 -14.64 -0.82 -3.26
C TYR A 817 -15.01 -1.40 -4.63
N ALA A 818 -14.20 -1.19 -5.66
CA ALA A 818 -14.45 -1.69 -7.02
C ALA A 818 -14.73 -3.20 -7.04
N ARG A 819 -13.89 -4.00 -6.34
CA ARG A 819 -14.09 -5.45 -6.21
C ARG A 819 -15.42 -5.83 -5.56
N ALA A 820 -15.85 -5.10 -4.53
CA ALA A 820 -17.13 -5.38 -3.86
C ALA A 820 -18.35 -5.15 -4.76
N PHE A 821 -18.21 -4.34 -5.82
CA PHE A 821 -19.27 -4.06 -6.79
C PHE A 821 -19.04 -4.75 -8.15
N GLY A 822 -18.01 -5.59 -8.28
CA GLY A 822 -17.66 -6.23 -9.54
C GLY A 822 -17.12 -5.26 -10.61
N ALA A 823 -16.78 -4.03 -10.23
CA ALA A 823 -16.15 -3.06 -11.12
C ALA A 823 -14.65 -3.36 -11.26
N GLN A 824 -14.08 -3.07 -12.44
CA GLN A 824 -12.63 -3.11 -12.63
C GLN A 824 -11.99 -2.01 -11.79
N PRO A 825 -10.89 -2.25 -11.06
CA PRO A 825 -10.23 -1.23 -10.24
C PRO A 825 -9.44 -0.18 -11.04
N HIS A 826 -9.32 -0.39 -12.35
CA HIS A 826 -8.47 0.39 -13.24
C HIS A 826 -9.27 0.77 -14.48
N ARG A 827 -8.88 1.89 -15.09
CA ARG A 827 -9.35 2.26 -16.43
C ARG A 827 -8.54 1.54 -17.52
N PRO A 828 -9.04 1.53 -18.78
CA PRO A 828 -8.30 0.95 -19.91
C PRO A 828 -6.91 1.57 -20.14
N ASP A 829 -6.71 2.83 -19.71
CA ASP A 829 -5.42 3.53 -19.74
C ASP A 829 -4.46 3.12 -18.60
N GLY A 830 -4.89 2.20 -17.73
CA GLY A 830 -4.13 1.70 -16.60
C GLY A 830 -4.19 2.57 -15.35
N THR A 831 -4.85 3.74 -15.38
CA THR A 831 -4.97 4.61 -14.21
C THR A 831 -5.86 3.99 -13.12
N GLU A 832 -5.50 4.19 -11.85
CA GLU A 832 -6.34 3.73 -10.74
C GLU A 832 -7.61 4.57 -10.62
N ILE A 833 -8.75 3.93 -10.33
CA ILE A 833 -10.03 4.63 -10.19
C ILE A 833 -9.96 5.68 -9.09
N GLY A 834 -9.24 5.39 -8.00
CA GLY A 834 -9.04 6.36 -6.90
C GLY A 834 -8.42 7.65 -7.39
N GLN A 835 -7.31 7.56 -8.14
CA GLN A 835 -6.60 8.70 -8.72
C GLN A 835 -7.47 9.46 -9.73
N THR A 836 -8.20 8.73 -10.57
CA THR A 836 -9.14 9.32 -11.52
C THR A 836 -10.21 10.16 -10.83
N ILE A 837 -10.89 9.58 -9.83
CA ILE A 837 -11.96 10.26 -9.11
C ILE A 837 -11.39 11.45 -8.34
N ASP A 838 -10.23 11.28 -7.70
CA ASP A 838 -9.53 12.34 -7.00
C ASP A 838 -9.17 13.52 -7.93
N HIS A 839 -8.65 13.24 -9.14
CA HIS A 839 -8.35 14.27 -10.14
C HIS A 839 -9.62 15.00 -10.62
N ARG A 840 -10.72 14.26 -10.86
CA ARG A 840 -12.01 14.88 -11.22
C ARG A 840 -12.55 15.76 -10.09
N LEU A 841 -12.44 15.34 -8.84
CA LEU A 841 -12.80 16.16 -7.67
C LEU A 841 -11.95 17.43 -7.58
N GLN A 842 -10.64 17.32 -7.85
CA GLN A 842 -9.75 18.49 -7.92
C GLN A 842 -10.17 19.48 -9.02
N ALA A 843 -10.61 18.98 -10.17
CA ALA A 843 -11.10 19.81 -11.27
C ALA A 843 -12.43 20.50 -10.93
N LEU A 844 -13.33 19.82 -10.21
CA LEU A 844 -14.62 20.39 -9.80
C LEU A 844 -14.50 21.51 -8.75
N ARG A 845 -13.42 21.50 -7.95
CA ARG A 845 -13.15 22.50 -6.89
C ARG A 845 -14.38 22.80 -6.01
N PRO A 846 -14.95 21.78 -5.34
CA PRO A 846 -16.12 21.98 -4.48
C PRO A 846 -15.84 23.04 -3.42
N ARG A 847 -16.80 23.93 -3.17
CA ARG A 847 -16.67 25.06 -2.24
C ARG A 847 -16.97 24.66 -0.81
N THR A 848 -17.80 23.65 -0.62
CA THR A 848 -18.22 23.12 0.68
C THR A 848 -17.97 21.60 0.75
N ALA A 849 -17.93 21.06 1.97
CA ALA A 849 -17.86 19.61 2.13
C ALA A 849 -19.14 18.93 1.63
N ALA A 850 -20.31 19.52 1.81
CA ALA A 850 -21.56 19.01 1.25
C ALA A 850 -21.54 18.89 -0.29
N GLU A 851 -21.05 19.94 -0.99
CA GLU A 851 -20.85 19.88 -2.45
C GLU A 851 -19.84 18.79 -2.84
N ALA A 852 -18.78 18.60 -2.05
CA ALA A 852 -17.81 17.54 -2.30
C ALA A 852 -18.44 16.14 -2.12
N VAL A 853 -19.32 15.95 -1.14
CA VAL A 853 -20.03 14.68 -0.94
C VAL A 853 -20.93 14.36 -2.12
N GLU A 854 -21.71 15.33 -2.60
CA GLU A 854 -22.57 15.16 -3.78
C GLU A 854 -21.73 14.79 -5.01
N ALA A 855 -20.61 15.48 -5.24
CA ALA A 855 -19.68 15.15 -6.32
C ALA A 855 -19.07 13.75 -6.18
N ILE A 856 -18.68 13.35 -4.96
CA ILE A 856 -18.15 12.01 -4.68
C ILE A 856 -19.19 10.93 -5.01
N GLU A 857 -20.45 11.13 -4.62
CA GLU A 857 -21.52 10.17 -4.89
C GLU A 857 -21.77 10.00 -6.39
N VAL A 858 -21.86 11.11 -7.14
CA VAL A 858 -21.99 11.09 -8.60
C VAL A 858 -20.82 10.34 -9.26
N LEU A 859 -19.59 10.66 -8.86
CA LEU A 859 -18.39 10.06 -9.46
C LEU A 859 -18.23 8.57 -9.15
N LEU A 860 -18.62 8.13 -7.95
CA LEU A 860 -18.62 6.72 -7.57
C LEU A 860 -19.70 5.93 -8.33
N ASP A 861 -20.90 6.49 -8.46
CA ASP A 861 -22.00 5.85 -9.18
C ASP A 861 -21.72 5.72 -10.68
N GLU A 862 -21.13 6.76 -11.30
CA GLU A 862 -20.66 6.71 -12.70
C GLU A 862 -19.68 5.55 -12.95
N HIS A 863 -18.82 5.22 -11.99
CA HIS A 863 -17.84 4.15 -12.13
C HIS A 863 -18.40 2.76 -11.83
N VAL A 864 -19.37 2.64 -10.92
CA VAL A 864 -20.00 1.35 -10.59
C VAL A 864 -21.01 0.93 -11.65
N ARG A 865 -21.66 1.88 -12.34
CA ARG A 865 -22.69 1.61 -13.36
C ARG A 865 -22.32 2.22 -14.72
N PRO A 866 -21.22 1.78 -15.35
CA PRO A 866 -20.84 2.30 -16.67
C PRO A 866 -21.96 1.98 -17.69
N GLY A 867 -22.54 3.02 -18.28
CA GLY A 867 -23.54 2.88 -19.36
C GLY A 867 -25.01 3.10 -18.97
N GLN A 868 -25.34 3.32 -17.69
CA GLN A 868 -26.61 3.96 -17.35
C GLN A 868 -26.42 5.47 -17.46
N GLU A 869 -27.18 6.11 -18.36
CA GLU A 869 -27.20 7.57 -18.51
C GLU A 869 -27.41 8.20 -17.12
N PRO A 870 -26.50 9.06 -16.65
CA PRO A 870 -26.58 9.61 -15.29
C PRO A 870 -27.93 10.32 -15.16
N ALA A 871 -28.68 10.01 -14.11
CA ALA A 871 -29.89 10.74 -13.78
C ALA A 871 -29.51 12.23 -13.70
N ARG A 872 -30.04 13.05 -14.62
CA ARG A 872 -29.72 14.48 -14.70
C ARG A 872 -29.84 15.08 -13.29
N PRO A 873 -28.80 15.77 -12.79
CA PRO A 873 -28.89 16.43 -11.49
C PRO A 873 -30.11 17.37 -11.51
N PRO A 874 -30.85 17.49 -10.40
CA PRO A 874 -31.99 18.39 -10.33
C PRO A 874 -31.51 19.79 -10.70
N ALA A 875 -32.11 20.37 -11.74
CA ALA A 875 -31.75 21.70 -12.22
C ALA A 875 -31.73 22.67 -11.03
N GLN A 876 -30.55 23.17 -10.68
CA GLN A 876 -30.41 24.24 -9.70
C GLN A 876 -31.30 25.39 -10.16
N SER A 877 -32.34 25.69 -9.40
CA SER A 877 -33.25 26.79 -9.69
C SER A 877 -32.46 28.09 -9.63
N ALA A 878 -32.03 28.58 -10.79
CA ALA A 878 -31.51 29.93 -10.94
C ALA A 878 -32.65 30.90 -10.56
N ARG A 879 -32.63 31.41 -9.34
CA ARG A 879 -33.34 32.63 -8.99
C ARG A 879 -32.65 33.77 -9.72
N ALA A 880 -33.13 34.06 -10.92
CA ALA A 880 -32.82 35.26 -11.66
C ALA A 880 -33.43 36.47 -10.93
N GLY A 881 -32.59 37.21 -10.19
CA GLY A 881 -32.84 38.60 -9.85
C GLY A 881 -32.26 39.47 -10.96
N SER A 882 -33.07 39.76 -11.97
CA SER A 882 -32.76 40.73 -13.02
C SER A 882 -32.93 42.14 -12.46
N ALA A 883 -31.87 42.95 -12.49
CA ALA A 883 -31.96 44.40 -12.49
C ALA A 883 -31.01 44.92 -13.58
N VAL A 884 -31.65 45.43 -14.62
CA VAL A 884 -31.10 46.12 -15.78
C VAL A 884 -30.49 47.45 -15.34
N SER A 885 -29.30 47.79 -15.86
CA SER A 885 -29.06 49.13 -16.37
C SER A 885 -28.01 49.07 -17.47
N ALA A 886 -28.44 49.50 -18.65
CA ALA A 886 -27.58 49.88 -19.75
C ALA A 886 -26.86 51.19 -19.41
N ASP A 887 -25.63 51.33 -19.87
CA ASP A 887 -25.20 52.50 -20.62
C ASP A 887 -24.00 52.13 -21.49
N GLU A 888 -24.14 52.46 -22.77
CA GLU A 888 -23.13 52.39 -23.82
C GLU A 888 -22.05 53.46 -23.58
N VAL A 889 -20.84 53.22 -24.12
CA VAL A 889 -20.14 54.09 -25.10
C VAL A 889 -18.68 53.62 -25.23
N GLY A 890 -18.24 53.44 -26.48
CA GLY A 890 -16.88 53.81 -26.87
C GLY A 890 -15.93 52.67 -27.20
N SER A 891 -16.05 52.16 -28.42
CA SER A 891 -15.00 51.52 -29.20
C SER A 891 -13.77 52.43 -29.39
N ASP A 892 -12.55 51.88 -29.28
CA ASP A 892 -11.42 52.11 -30.21
C ASP A 892 -10.19 51.24 -29.86
N LEU A 893 -9.85 50.34 -30.80
CA LEU A 893 -8.54 49.82 -31.31
C LEU A 893 -7.23 49.84 -30.46
N PRO A 894 -6.16 49.08 -30.84
CA PRO A 894 -6.06 47.88 -31.68
C PRO A 894 -5.19 46.75 -31.09
N ALA A 895 -5.20 45.63 -31.82
CA ALA A 895 -4.35 44.46 -31.71
C ALA A 895 -2.84 44.78 -31.81
N THR A 896 -2.04 44.06 -31.02
CA THR A 896 -0.63 43.78 -31.33
C THR A 896 -0.40 42.28 -31.34
N ALA A 897 -0.12 41.78 -32.53
CA ALA A 897 0.51 40.48 -32.77
C ALA A 897 1.99 40.58 -32.39
N GLY A 898 2.50 39.56 -31.69
CA GLY A 898 3.92 39.36 -31.44
C GLY A 898 4.33 37.98 -31.91
N ASP A 899 4.98 37.92 -33.07
CA ASP A 899 5.74 36.75 -33.54
C ASP A 899 6.96 36.49 -32.64
N PRO A 900 7.42 35.23 -32.51
CA PRO A 900 8.67 34.90 -31.83
C PRO A 900 9.84 34.90 -32.83
N ALA A 901 10.98 35.45 -32.41
CA ALA A 901 12.27 35.23 -33.08
C ALA A 901 13.13 34.25 -32.26
N PRO A 902 14.00 33.44 -32.91
CA PRO A 902 14.70 32.32 -32.30
C PRO A 902 16.06 32.73 -31.71
N ARG A 903 16.43 32.09 -30.60
CA ARG A 903 17.80 31.61 -30.29
C ARG A 903 17.78 30.64 -29.13
#